data_AF-A0A9D1RFC2-F1
#
_entry.id   AF-A0A9D1RFC2-F1
#
_cell.length_a   1.000
_cell.length_b   1.000
_cell.length_c   1.000
_cell.angle_alpha   90.00
_cell.angle_beta   90.00
_cell.angle_gamma   90.00
#
_symmetry.space_group_name_H-M   'P 1'
#
loop_
_entity.id
_entity.type
_entity.pdbx_description
1 polymer ?
#
loop_
_entity_poly.entity_id
_entity_poly.type
_entity_poly.pdbx_seq_one_letter_code
_entity_poly.pdbx_strand_id
1 'polypeptide(L)'
;MKKRFTALLLSLCLLLTLTPVSAFAADGDAIYVGGVELTGSASAPAYALTEDGAVTTAGADESSYNIKWDGSTLTLDDATVTQGAYALYGDDSGGAAIFCETDFEIEPVGSNTVFGPDVTGSNVFCESYGIFAESDLVIAGSGSLNVTGGRVSGASFYQQSSGINALTVIMNSGTVTAAGGEAVCDAGSTAESNSCGIDSDLTVSGGMLIATGGTATGRTAISVGISNYGDVDISGGTVTATGTAAAATGESDYAYSYGIDAGSITVSGGTMEAAGGTATAPSENVHSYGVAIFAGFQISGGVVTVTGNDSAVDPDGGVVHITPQTGEAIVVQAGENAQNAAQISGSPFTESTFITDLIPGEKYLYSETTEASTPSPDPPVNEADVYVGGVEFTGSASAPVYAVTENGAVTTAGADESNYNIKWDGSTLTFNNAEITCGTYTDYGEEYAVYCETDFEIELVGSNTVSGPDIAGADTDGVSYGIYGEEALVISGSGSLNVTGGRIEVGDEYYAYSSGINAYSVTIESGEVSASGGAVTGGDAESYGISAAEVAIEGGELTAAGGTATCTGEYAYAYSSGIYSDGITITGGTLNARGGVAADTGGDAYTYSFGLEIYGDVLVNSANVYAEGSQANVTTGIYAENDFRIESGSVLAFGGRAVNQADPDWAASAGVVAYNAILSGGTLAAAGSTDSLYYETELIIRPENEAITVRVLDHWIAEENAQTPDWNSTNAAASELNGSPFTAETVFPGTATAGMLYFSATDDPSAPIVPTDPSDPTDPSDPTDPTDPSDPTDPTNPTDPTDPTDPTNPSDSAAPTGSAGQSTNTAKGGQSPKTGESGNTALWFLLLAASGLSVAGILVSGRRKREA
;
A
#
# COMPACT_ATOMS: atom_id res chain seq x y z
N MET A 1 -13.66 -50.81 -2.18
CA MET A 1 -14.38 -49.89 -3.10
C MET A 1 -14.40 -48.45 -2.56
N LYS A 2 -13.25 -47.88 -2.19
CA LYS A 2 -13.18 -46.51 -1.60
C LYS A 2 -12.03 -45.64 -2.15
N LYS A 3 -11.37 -46.07 -3.24
CA LYS A 3 -10.32 -45.29 -3.94
C LYS A 3 -10.72 -44.84 -5.35
N ARG A 4 -12.02 -44.90 -5.68
CA ARG A 4 -12.57 -44.45 -6.98
C ARG A 4 -13.62 -43.33 -6.86
N PHE A 5 -13.92 -42.87 -5.64
CA PHE A 5 -14.87 -41.77 -5.41
C PHE A 5 -14.18 -40.42 -5.22
N THR A 6 -12.96 -40.39 -4.67
CA THR A 6 -12.22 -39.14 -4.44
C THR A 6 -11.66 -38.52 -5.72
N ALA A 7 -11.31 -39.34 -6.71
CA ALA A 7 -10.86 -38.85 -8.02
C ALA A 7 -12.03 -38.31 -8.89
N LEU A 8 -13.27 -38.75 -8.63
CA LEU A 8 -14.45 -38.23 -9.33
C LEU A 8 -14.93 -36.90 -8.72
N LEU A 9 -14.65 -36.65 -7.43
CA LEU A 9 -15.03 -35.40 -6.75
C LEU A 9 -14.03 -34.27 -7.07
N LEU A 10 -12.73 -34.56 -7.15
CA LEU A 10 -11.72 -33.57 -7.58
C LEU A 10 -11.84 -33.24 -9.07
N SER A 11 -12.24 -34.22 -9.90
CA SER A 11 -12.54 -33.98 -11.32
C SER A 11 -13.86 -33.24 -11.55
N LEU A 12 -14.80 -33.27 -10.60
CA LEU A 12 -16.06 -32.52 -10.70
C LEU A 12 -15.87 -31.06 -10.25
N CYS A 13 -14.96 -30.79 -9.30
CA CYS A 13 -14.59 -29.43 -8.90
C CYS A 13 -13.75 -28.70 -9.97
N LEU A 14 -12.88 -29.40 -10.71
CA LEU A 14 -12.19 -28.82 -11.88
C LEU A 14 -13.08 -28.65 -13.12
N LEU A 15 -14.28 -29.25 -13.14
CA LEU A 15 -15.29 -29.06 -14.19
C LEU A 15 -16.35 -28.01 -13.82
N LEU A 16 -16.32 -27.49 -12.58
CA LEU A 16 -17.21 -26.42 -12.09
C LEU A 16 -16.57 -25.02 -12.15
N THR A 17 -15.25 -24.93 -12.43
CA THR A 17 -14.54 -23.67 -12.73
C THR A 17 -14.39 -23.41 -14.24
N LEU A 18 -14.93 -24.30 -15.08
CA LEU A 18 -14.92 -24.22 -16.54
C LEU A 18 -16.33 -24.09 -17.14
N THR A 19 -17.32 -23.70 -16.33
CA THR A 19 -18.64 -23.33 -16.85
C THR A 19 -18.67 -21.82 -17.03
N PRO A 20 -18.95 -21.28 -18.23
CA PRO A 20 -19.21 -19.86 -18.40
C PRO A 20 -20.30 -19.45 -17.42
N VAL A 21 -20.12 -18.28 -16.80
CA VAL A 21 -21.08 -17.68 -15.88
C VAL A 21 -22.41 -17.64 -16.61
N SER A 22 -23.32 -18.57 -16.26
CA SER A 22 -24.69 -18.50 -16.73
C SER A 22 -25.36 -17.38 -15.95
N ALA A 23 -25.14 -16.15 -16.40
CA ALA A 23 -26.05 -15.05 -16.15
C ALA A 23 -27.44 -15.53 -16.60
N PHE A 24 -28.45 -15.24 -15.79
CA PHE A 24 -29.82 -15.41 -16.22
C PHE A 24 -30.02 -14.55 -17.46
N ALA A 25 -30.11 -15.19 -18.63
CA ALA A 25 -30.47 -14.54 -19.89
C ALA A 25 -31.87 -13.91 -19.74
N ALA A 26 -31.90 -12.61 -19.43
CA ALA A 26 -32.86 -11.71 -20.03
C ALA A 26 -32.64 -11.76 -21.56
N ASP A 27 -33.67 -11.45 -22.36
CA ASP A 27 -33.62 -11.46 -23.83
C ASP A 27 -32.25 -10.95 -24.34
N GLY A 28 -31.51 -11.81 -25.05
CA GLY A 28 -30.08 -11.58 -25.33
C GLY A 28 -29.82 -10.22 -25.95
N ASP A 29 -28.93 -9.45 -25.33
CA ASP A 29 -28.60 -8.09 -25.75
C ASP A 29 -28.12 -8.08 -27.22
N ALA A 30 -28.42 -6.98 -27.90
CA ALA A 30 -28.05 -6.81 -29.30
C ALA A 30 -26.56 -6.47 -29.40
N ILE A 31 -25.85 -7.15 -30.30
CA ILE A 31 -24.50 -6.76 -30.73
C ILE A 31 -24.55 -6.26 -32.17
N TYR A 32 -23.79 -5.22 -32.48
CA TYR A 32 -23.70 -4.68 -33.83
C TYR A 32 -22.36 -5.05 -34.45
N VAL A 33 -22.38 -5.67 -35.62
CA VAL A 33 -21.18 -6.08 -36.36
C VAL A 33 -21.28 -5.59 -37.80
N GLY A 34 -20.36 -4.72 -38.22
CA GLY A 34 -20.42 -4.05 -39.52
C GLY A 34 -21.70 -3.25 -39.74
N GLY A 35 -22.28 -2.70 -38.67
CA GLY A 35 -23.56 -1.99 -38.69
C GLY A 35 -24.81 -2.89 -38.78
N VAL A 36 -24.64 -4.21 -38.73
CA VAL A 36 -25.74 -5.18 -38.68
C VAL A 36 -26.04 -5.56 -37.23
N GLU A 37 -27.27 -5.33 -36.79
CA GLU A 37 -27.76 -5.77 -35.48
C GLU A 37 -27.98 -7.29 -35.46
N LEU A 38 -27.36 -7.97 -34.49
CA LEU A 38 -27.52 -9.39 -34.22
C LEU A 38 -28.18 -9.58 -32.86
N THR A 39 -29.38 -10.16 -32.85
CA THR A 39 -30.12 -10.52 -31.63
C THR A 39 -30.20 -12.05 -31.54
N GLY A 40 -29.33 -12.63 -30.71
CA GLY A 40 -29.14 -14.07 -30.56
C GLY A 40 -29.35 -14.52 -29.12
N SER A 41 -29.52 -15.83 -28.92
CA SER A 41 -29.52 -16.44 -27.59
C SER A 41 -28.85 -17.81 -27.64
N ALA A 42 -28.45 -18.36 -26.49
CA ALA A 42 -27.82 -19.68 -26.42
C ALA A 42 -28.68 -20.79 -27.06
N SER A 43 -30.01 -20.64 -27.04
CA SER A 43 -30.95 -21.59 -27.64
C SER A 43 -31.30 -21.31 -29.10
N ALA A 44 -31.01 -20.10 -29.59
CA ALA A 44 -31.27 -19.65 -30.95
C ALA A 44 -30.21 -18.58 -31.33
N PRO A 45 -28.98 -19.00 -31.69
CA PRO A 45 -27.94 -18.06 -32.08
C PRO A 45 -28.28 -17.32 -33.39
N ALA A 46 -27.82 -16.10 -33.51
CA ALA A 46 -27.81 -15.34 -34.76
C ALA A 46 -26.52 -15.63 -35.54
N TYR A 47 -26.62 -15.72 -36.86
CA TYR A 47 -25.49 -16.02 -37.75
C TYR A 47 -25.37 -14.96 -38.84
N ALA A 48 -24.14 -14.62 -39.22
CA ALA A 48 -23.82 -13.77 -40.35
C ALA A 48 -22.58 -14.27 -41.12
N LEU A 49 -22.49 -13.85 -42.37
CA LEU A 49 -21.35 -14.06 -43.27
C LEU A 49 -20.64 -12.73 -43.50
N THR A 50 -19.37 -12.80 -43.88
CA THR A 50 -18.60 -11.65 -44.36
C THR A 50 -18.32 -11.81 -45.86
N GLU A 51 -18.88 -10.92 -46.67
CA GLU A 51 -18.71 -10.89 -48.14
C GLU A 51 -17.99 -9.60 -48.54
N ASP A 52 -16.76 -9.71 -49.06
CA ASP A 52 -15.92 -8.57 -49.45
C ASP A 52 -15.79 -7.48 -48.36
N GLY A 53 -15.81 -7.89 -47.08
CA GLY A 53 -15.70 -7.00 -45.91
C GLY A 53 -17.02 -6.51 -45.32
N ALA A 54 -18.16 -6.75 -45.99
CA ALA A 54 -19.49 -6.40 -45.49
C ALA A 54 -20.16 -7.56 -44.76
N VAL A 55 -20.92 -7.24 -43.71
CA VAL A 55 -21.65 -8.23 -42.90
C VAL A 55 -23.06 -8.44 -43.46
N THR A 56 -23.48 -9.70 -43.59
CA THR A 56 -24.83 -10.05 -44.06
C THR A 56 -25.38 -11.27 -43.34
N THR A 57 -26.65 -11.22 -42.94
CA THR A 57 -27.38 -12.37 -42.37
C THR A 57 -28.00 -13.26 -43.46
N ALA A 58 -27.94 -12.84 -44.73
CA ALA A 58 -28.53 -13.59 -45.82
C ALA A 58 -27.76 -14.88 -46.11
N GLY A 59 -28.40 -16.03 -45.90
CA GLY A 59 -27.82 -17.34 -46.18
C GLY A 59 -26.86 -17.86 -45.11
N ALA A 60 -26.71 -17.14 -44.00
CA ALA A 60 -25.94 -17.58 -42.85
C ALA A 60 -26.75 -18.56 -41.98
N ASP A 61 -26.13 -19.65 -41.56
CA ASP A 61 -26.69 -20.62 -40.63
C ASP A 61 -25.58 -21.38 -39.86
N GLU A 62 -25.97 -22.29 -38.97
CA GLU A 62 -25.04 -23.09 -38.15
C GLU A 62 -23.99 -23.86 -38.96
N SER A 63 -24.27 -24.20 -40.22
CA SER A 63 -23.34 -24.92 -41.10
C SER A 63 -22.48 -24.02 -41.99
N SER A 64 -22.77 -22.71 -42.00
CA SER A 64 -22.15 -21.73 -42.86
C SER A 64 -22.25 -20.34 -42.24
N TYR A 65 -21.26 -19.96 -41.44
CA TYR A 65 -21.15 -18.64 -40.83
C TYR A 65 -19.69 -18.17 -40.78
N ASN A 66 -19.49 -16.86 -40.73
CA ASN A 66 -18.23 -16.25 -40.28
C ASN A 66 -18.42 -15.59 -38.91
N ILE A 67 -19.64 -15.21 -38.57
CA ILE A 67 -19.99 -14.54 -37.32
C ILE A 67 -21.15 -15.31 -36.70
N LYS A 68 -21.04 -15.66 -35.43
CA LYS A 68 -22.11 -16.24 -34.61
C LYS A 68 -22.25 -15.44 -33.33
N TRP A 69 -23.48 -15.03 -33.00
CA TRP A 69 -23.83 -14.40 -31.74
C TRP A 69 -24.85 -15.25 -31.01
N ASP A 70 -24.55 -15.68 -29.79
CA ASP A 70 -25.46 -16.48 -28.96
C ASP A 70 -25.99 -15.72 -27.73
N GLY A 71 -25.92 -14.40 -27.74
CA GLY A 71 -26.42 -13.54 -26.66
C GLY A 71 -25.42 -13.30 -25.53
N SER A 72 -24.25 -13.93 -25.60
CA SER A 72 -23.11 -13.64 -24.70
C SER A 72 -21.76 -13.75 -25.41
N THR A 73 -21.63 -14.67 -26.37
CA THR A 73 -20.37 -14.92 -27.07
C THR A 73 -20.51 -14.63 -28.56
N LEU A 74 -19.61 -13.79 -29.07
CA LEU A 74 -19.40 -13.49 -30.48
C LEU A 74 -18.27 -14.38 -31.02
N THR A 75 -18.63 -15.49 -31.66
CA THR A 75 -17.64 -16.33 -32.36
C THR A 75 -17.35 -15.71 -33.73
N LEU A 76 -16.07 -15.44 -34.01
CA LEU A 76 -15.58 -14.96 -35.31
C LEU A 76 -14.75 -16.08 -35.97
N ASP A 77 -15.18 -16.60 -37.12
CA ASP A 77 -14.52 -17.68 -37.86
C ASP A 77 -14.14 -17.23 -39.28
N ASP A 78 -12.86 -16.92 -39.47
CA ASP A 78 -12.32 -16.32 -40.71
C ASP A 78 -13.12 -15.07 -41.17
N ALA A 79 -13.61 -14.28 -40.21
CA ALA A 79 -14.44 -13.11 -40.46
C ALA A 79 -13.60 -11.90 -40.91
N THR A 80 -14.09 -11.19 -41.93
CA THR A 80 -13.52 -9.91 -42.39
C THR A 80 -14.59 -8.82 -42.32
N VAL A 81 -14.48 -7.93 -41.33
CA VAL A 81 -15.40 -6.81 -41.09
C VAL A 81 -14.66 -5.50 -41.39
N THR A 82 -14.83 -4.96 -42.59
CA THR A 82 -14.16 -3.72 -43.03
C THR A 82 -15.12 -2.74 -43.69
N GLN A 83 -16.42 -3.03 -43.67
CA GLN A 83 -17.47 -2.17 -44.19
C GLN A 83 -18.66 -2.12 -43.24
N GLY A 84 -19.27 -0.94 -43.13
CA GLY A 84 -20.36 -0.67 -42.21
C GLY A 84 -19.87 -0.50 -40.77
N ALA A 85 -20.64 0.25 -39.99
CA ALA A 85 -20.33 0.54 -38.59
C ALA A 85 -21.61 0.89 -37.84
N TYR A 86 -21.57 0.73 -36.52
CA TYR A 86 -22.52 1.36 -35.62
C TYR A 86 -22.16 2.84 -35.44
N ALA A 87 -23.15 3.73 -35.43
CA ALA A 87 -22.95 5.17 -35.24
C ALA A 87 -23.17 5.53 -33.77
N LEU A 88 -22.12 5.97 -33.07
CA LEU A 88 -22.15 6.19 -31.62
C LEU A 88 -23.05 7.35 -31.21
N TYR A 89 -22.97 8.48 -31.93
CA TYR A 89 -23.70 9.71 -31.60
C TYR A 89 -24.97 9.93 -32.42
N GLY A 90 -25.39 8.92 -33.18
CA GLY A 90 -26.48 9.06 -34.15
C GLY A 90 -26.17 10.00 -35.32
N ASP A 91 -24.90 10.38 -35.50
CA ASP A 91 -24.37 11.15 -36.63
C ASP A 91 -23.04 10.55 -37.13
N ASP A 92 -22.41 11.20 -38.11
CA ASP A 92 -21.17 10.73 -38.74
C ASP A 92 -19.89 11.08 -37.95
N SER A 93 -20.01 11.45 -36.65
CA SER A 93 -18.85 11.86 -35.84
C SER A 93 -18.23 10.75 -35.01
N GLY A 94 -18.87 9.59 -34.87
CA GLY A 94 -18.31 8.47 -34.14
C GLY A 94 -18.83 7.14 -34.66
N GLY A 95 -17.96 6.14 -34.77
CA GLY A 95 -18.42 4.80 -35.12
C GLY A 95 -17.48 3.65 -34.78
N ALA A 96 -18.09 2.47 -34.65
CA ALA A 96 -17.41 1.23 -34.30
C ALA A 96 -17.77 0.10 -35.29
N ALA A 97 -16.78 -0.71 -35.69
CA ALA A 97 -17.06 -1.87 -36.54
C ALA A 97 -17.74 -3.00 -35.76
N ILE A 98 -17.42 -3.16 -34.47
CA ILE A 98 -18.15 -3.98 -33.51
C ILE A 98 -18.54 -3.12 -32.31
N PHE A 99 -19.81 -3.14 -31.93
CA PHE A 99 -20.36 -2.38 -30.79
C PHE A 99 -21.25 -3.25 -29.91
N CYS A 100 -21.05 -3.19 -28.59
CA CYS A 100 -21.88 -3.84 -27.58
C CYS A 100 -22.02 -2.95 -26.33
N GLU A 101 -23.23 -2.81 -25.79
CA GLU A 101 -23.48 -2.05 -24.56
C GLU A 101 -23.20 -2.86 -23.28
N THR A 102 -23.20 -4.19 -23.39
CA THR A 102 -23.08 -5.10 -22.24
C THR A 102 -21.87 -6.01 -22.35
N ASP A 103 -21.53 -6.67 -21.24
CA ASP A 103 -20.42 -7.62 -21.18
C ASP A 103 -20.56 -8.69 -22.25
N PHE A 104 -19.48 -8.95 -22.99
CA PHE A 104 -19.48 -10.02 -23.97
C PHE A 104 -18.11 -10.65 -24.16
N GLU A 105 -18.13 -11.85 -24.72
CA GLU A 105 -16.93 -12.60 -25.07
C GLU A 105 -16.75 -12.62 -26.59
N ILE A 106 -15.53 -12.39 -27.08
CA ILE A 106 -15.15 -12.72 -28.46
C ILE A 106 -14.35 -14.02 -28.47
N GLU A 107 -14.85 -14.98 -29.25
CA GLU A 107 -14.17 -16.24 -29.51
C GLU A 107 -13.61 -16.23 -30.95
N PRO A 108 -12.34 -15.84 -31.16
CA PRO A 108 -11.72 -15.94 -32.46
C PRO A 108 -11.39 -17.40 -32.82
N VAL A 109 -11.85 -17.80 -34.00
CA VAL A 109 -11.56 -19.03 -34.73
C VAL A 109 -10.96 -18.64 -36.09
N GLY A 110 -9.93 -19.34 -36.54
CA GLY A 110 -9.25 -18.97 -37.79
C GLY A 110 -8.58 -17.59 -37.72
N SER A 111 -8.62 -16.84 -38.82
CA SER A 111 -7.97 -15.52 -38.95
C SER A 111 -8.98 -14.41 -39.22
N ASN A 112 -9.22 -13.57 -38.21
CA ASN A 112 -10.23 -12.53 -38.26
C ASN A 112 -9.62 -11.13 -38.45
N THR A 113 -10.31 -10.27 -39.17
CA THR A 113 -9.93 -8.86 -39.42
C THR A 113 -11.12 -7.95 -39.17
N VAL A 114 -10.93 -6.92 -38.36
CA VAL A 114 -11.94 -5.90 -38.02
C VAL A 114 -11.32 -4.52 -38.22
N PHE A 115 -11.97 -3.66 -38.99
CA PHE A 115 -11.49 -2.32 -39.30
C PHE A 115 -12.57 -1.29 -39.02
N GLY A 116 -12.28 -0.36 -38.10
CA GLY A 116 -13.15 0.76 -37.73
C GLY A 116 -13.43 1.70 -38.90
N PRO A 117 -14.55 2.44 -38.87
CA PRO A 117 -14.93 3.32 -39.96
C PRO A 117 -13.99 4.53 -40.09
N ASP A 118 -13.67 4.97 -41.31
CA ASP A 118 -13.05 6.29 -41.49
C ASP A 118 -14.05 7.39 -41.10
N VAL A 119 -13.62 8.31 -40.23
CA VAL A 119 -14.42 9.43 -39.74
C VAL A 119 -13.80 10.75 -40.20
N THR A 120 -14.61 11.61 -40.81
CA THR A 120 -14.19 12.96 -41.21
C THR A 120 -15.22 13.96 -40.72
N GLY A 121 -14.84 14.83 -39.78
CA GLY A 121 -15.79 15.71 -39.11
C GLY A 121 -15.25 17.10 -38.79
N SER A 122 -16.18 18.02 -38.56
CA SER A 122 -15.92 19.34 -37.94
C SER A 122 -16.64 19.47 -36.59
N ASN A 123 -17.04 18.33 -36.02
CA ASN A 123 -17.73 18.25 -34.73
C ASN A 123 -16.73 18.37 -33.59
N VAL A 124 -17.20 18.48 -32.35
CA VAL A 124 -16.30 18.63 -31.19
C VAL A 124 -15.44 17.37 -31.00
N PHE A 125 -16.03 16.18 -31.21
CA PHE A 125 -15.39 14.88 -31.08
C PHE A 125 -15.45 14.13 -32.42
N CYS A 126 -14.38 13.41 -32.77
CA CYS A 126 -14.36 12.47 -33.89
C CYS A 126 -13.69 11.16 -33.50
N GLU A 127 -14.40 10.05 -33.60
CA GLU A 127 -13.98 8.79 -32.96
C GLU A 127 -14.17 7.59 -33.89
N SER A 128 -13.15 6.74 -33.97
CA SER A 128 -13.20 5.51 -34.75
C SER A 128 -12.65 4.33 -33.97
N TYR A 129 -13.49 3.30 -33.83
CA TYR A 129 -13.14 2.09 -33.10
C TYR A 129 -13.23 0.86 -34.00
N GLY A 130 -12.24 -0.02 -33.92
CA GLY A 130 -12.42 -1.37 -34.46
C GLY A 130 -13.46 -2.13 -33.63
N ILE A 131 -13.27 -2.15 -32.30
CA ILE A 131 -14.22 -2.70 -31.33
C ILE A 131 -14.45 -1.66 -30.23
N PHE A 132 -15.72 -1.39 -29.93
CA PHE A 132 -16.13 -0.54 -28.82
C PHE A 132 -17.11 -1.29 -27.91
N ALA A 133 -16.85 -1.31 -26.62
CA ALA A 133 -17.74 -1.86 -25.60
C ALA A 133 -17.99 -0.82 -24.51
N GLU A 134 -19.24 -0.65 -24.06
CA GLU A 134 -19.52 0.18 -22.88
C GLU A 134 -19.25 -0.55 -21.55
N SER A 135 -18.88 -1.83 -21.61
CA SER A 135 -18.66 -2.74 -20.48
C SER A 135 -17.47 -3.68 -20.77
N ASP A 136 -17.35 -4.79 -20.03
CA ASP A 136 -16.18 -5.68 -20.11
C ASP A 136 -16.17 -6.51 -21.42
N LEU A 137 -15.00 -6.59 -22.04
CA LEU A 137 -14.73 -7.41 -23.22
C LEU A 137 -13.80 -8.57 -22.85
N VAL A 138 -14.31 -9.79 -22.88
CA VAL A 138 -13.49 -11.00 -22.73
C VAL A 138 -13.04 -11.51 -24.09
N ILE A 139 -11.77 -11.87 -24.24
CA ILE A 139 -11.26 -12.53 -25.44
C ILE A 139 -10.68 -13.89 -25.06
N ALA A 140 -11.29 -14.94 -25.59
CA ALA A 140 -10.82 -16.30 -25.40
C ALA A 140 -11.08 -17.12 -26.67
N GLY A 141 -10.01 -17.54 -27.33
CA GLY A 141 -10.13 -18.33 -28.55
C GLY A 141 -8.80 -18.89 -29.00
N SER A 142 -8.83 -19.70 -30.05
CA SER A 142 -7.63 -20.33 -30.61
C SER A 142 -7.14 -19.66 -31.90
N GLY A 143 -7.94 -18.75 -32.47
CA GLY A 143 -7.65 -18.00 -33.68
C GLY A 143 -6.95 -16.66 -33.41
N SER A 144 -6.75 -15.91 -34.50
CA SER A 144 -6.23 -14.55 -34.47
C SER A 144 -7.33 -13.52 -34.71
N LEU A 145 -7.23 -12.38 -34.03
CA LEU A 145 -8.12 -11.23 -34.16
C LEU A 145 -7.26 -9.99 -34.43
N ASN A 146 -7.29 -9.49 -35.67
CA ASN A 146 -6.62 -8.27 -36.07
C ASN A 146 -7.66 -7.13 -36.08
N VAL A 147 -7.47 -6.14 -35.25
CA VAL A 147 -8.39 -5.02 -35.04
C VAL A 147 -7.65 -3.72 -35.32
N THR A 148 -8.24 -2.83 -36.12
CA THR A 148 -7.63 -1.54 -36.41
C THR A 148 -8.68 -0.44 -36.36
N GLY A 149 -8.41 0.65 -35.64
CA GLY A 149 -9.21 1.87 -35.71
C GLY A 149 -9.15 2.49 -37.11
N GLY A 150 -10.23 3.13 -37.55
CA GLY A 150 -10.28 3.81 -38.84
C GLY A 150 -9.53 5.14 -38.83
N ARG A 151 -9.38 5.76 -40.01
CA ARG A 151 -8.78 7.08 -40.09
C ARG A 151 -9.71 8.14 -39.52
N VAL A 152 -9.19 9.01 -38.66
CA VAL A 152 -9.90 10.18 -38.17
C VAL A 152 -9.23 11.45 -38.69
N SER A 153 -10.01 12.35 -39.28
CA SER A 153 -9.49 13.62 -39.78
C SER A 153 -10.48 14.78 -39.69
N GLY A 154 -9.96 16.00 -39.60
CA GLY A 154 -10.75 17.24 -39.70
C GLY A 154 -10.37 18.32 -38.70
N ALA A 155 -11.32 19.21 -38.41
CA ALA A 155 -11.14 20.41 -37.58
C ALA A 155 -11.84 20.28 -36.22
N SER A 156 -11.79 19.10 -35.62
CA SER A 156 -12.41 18.78 -34.33
C SER A 156 -11.53 19.23 -33.15
N PHE A 157 -12.08 19.25 -31.93
CA PHE A 157 -11.29 19.53 -30.71
C PHE A 157 -10.61 18.27 -30.17
N TYR A 158 -11.22 17.11 -30.38
CA TYR A 158 -10.71 15.83 -29.93
C TYR A 158 -10.92 14.78 -31.03
N GLN A 159 -9.86 14.03 -31.34
CA GLN A 159 -9.88 12.95 -32.32
C GLN A 159 -9.29 11.71 -31.70
N GLN A 160 -9.95 10.57 -31.90
CA GLN A 160 -9.51 9.31 -31.35
C GLN A 160 -9.70 8.18 -32.36
N SER A 161 -8.64 7.41 -32.58
CA SER A 161 -8.68 6.18 -33.34
C SER A 161 -8.11 5.04 -32.53
N SER A 162 -8.97 4.13 -32.08
CA SER A 162 -8.54 2.99 -31.27
C SER A 162 -8.84 1.66 -31.96
N GLY A 163 -7.94 0.70 -31.81
CA GLY A 163 -8.23 -0.69 -32.18
C GLY A 163 -9.38 -1.22 -31.33
N ILE A 164 -9.16 -1.27 -30.01
CA ILE A 164 -10.14 -1.75 -29.03
C ILE A 164 -10.32 -0.68 -27.95
N ASN A 165 -11.57 -0.41 -27.59
CA ASN A 165 -11.95 0.40 -26.43
C ASN A 165 -13.11 -0.32 -25.70
N ALA A 166 -13.00 -0.48 -24.40
CA ALA A 166 -13.91 -1.18 -23.50
C ALA A 166 -13.73 -0.62 -22.08
N LEU A 167 -14.59 -1.01 -21.13
CA LEU A 167 -14.31 -0.75 -19.72
C LEU A 167 -13.04 -1.50 -19.29
N THR A 168 -13.06 -2.82 -19.44
CA THR A 168 -11.90 -3.69 -19.25
C THR A 168 -11.79 -4.71 -20.38
N VAL A 169 -10.58 -4.91 -20.90
CA VAL A 169 -10.25 -5.99 -21.83
C VAL A 169 -9.63 -7.14 -21.03
N ILE A 170 -10.25 -8.31 -21.06
CA ILE A 170 -9.80 -9.52 -20.35
C ILE A 170 -9.33 -10.55 -21.37
N MET A 171 -8.02 -10.70 -21.51
CA MET A 171 -7.37 -11.65 -22.41
C MET A 171 -7.01 -12.95 -21.70
N ASN A 172 -7.71 -14.03 -22.04
CA ASN A 172 -7.44 -15.37 -21.49
C ASN A 172 -6.60 -16.25 -22.43
N SER A 173 -6.77 -16.08 -23.75
CA SER A 173 -6.05 -16.85 -24.77
C SER A 173 -6.21 -16.22 -26.17
N GLY A 174 -5.56 -16.80 -27.18
CA GLY A 174 -5.66 -16.37 -28.58
C GLY A 174 -4.52 -15.44 -29.00
N THR A 175 -4.65 -14.87 -30.21
CA THR A 175 -3.70 -13.87 -30.71
C THR A 175 -4.46 -12.62 -31.13
N VAL A 176 -4.25 -11.51 -30.43
CA VAL A 176 -4.86 -10.22 -30.73
C VAL A 176 -3.80 -9.27 -31.25
N THR A 177 -4.09 -8.61 -32.36
CA THR A 177 -3.31 -7.47 -32.85
C THR A 177 -4.26 -6.28 -32.92
N ALA A 178 -4.16 -5.36 -31.97
CA ALA A 178 -4.98 -4.17 -31.88
C ALA A 178 -4.16 -2.94 -32.26
N ALA A 179 -4.61 -2.19 -33.26
CA ALA A 179 -3.88 -1.04 -33.78
C ALA A 179 -4.75 0.21 -33.83
N GLY A 180 -4.19 1.36 -33.46
CA GLY A 180 -4.79 2.65 -33.75
C GLY A 180 -4.70 2.97 -35.24
N GLY A 181 -5.64 3.76 -35.75
CA GLY A 181 -5.63 4.27 -37.12
C GLY A 181 -4.84 5.57 -37.28
N GLU A 182 -4.93 6.20 -38.44
CA GLU A 182 -4.34 7.52 -38.67
C GLU A 182 -5.25 8.62 -38.09
N ALA A 183 -4.76 9.39 -37.11
CA ALA A 183 -5.45 10.54 -36.53
C ALA A 183 -4.76 11.84 -36.94
N VAL A 184 -5.45 12.71 -37.70
CA VAL A 184 -4.84 13.92 -38.28
C VAL A 184 -5.73 15.14 -38.08
N CYS A 185 -5.26 16.14 -37.33
CA CYS A 185 -5.90 17.45 -37.27
C CYS A 185 -5.36 18.44 -38.30
N ASP A 186 -6.23 19.34 -38.78
CA ASP A 186 -5.80 20.44 -39.66
C ASP A 186 -4.89 21.44 -38.92
N ALA A 187 -3.89 21.98 -39.63
CA ALA A 187 -2.94 22.94 -39.09
C ALA A 187 -3.65 24.22 -38.57
N GLY A 188 -3.44 24.53 -37.29
CA GLY A 188 -4.05 25.68 -36.59
C GLY A 188 -5.25 25.37 -35.70
N SER A 189 -5.66 24.09 -35.60
CA SER A 189 -6.65 23.64 -34.61
C SER A 189 -6.03 23.52 -33.21
N THR A 190 -6.84 23.65 -32.15
CA THR A 190 -6.43 23.35 -30.77
C THR A 190 -6.57 21.87 -30.43
N ALA A 191 -6.57 20.99 -31.44
CA ALA A 191 -7.04 19.62 -31.31
C ALA A 191 -6.01 18.64 -30.76
N GLU A 192 -6.51 17.70 -29.96
CA GLU A 192 -5.82 16.46 -29.61
C GLU A 192 -6.12 15.38 -30.66
N SER A 193 -5.08 14.65 -31.05
CA SER A 193 -5.16 13.52 -31.98
C SER A 193 -4.56 12.30 -31.31
N ASN A 194 -5.44 11.39 -30.89
CA ASN A 194 -5.11 10.17 -30.16
C ASN A 194 -5.22 8.98 -31.10
N SER A 195 -4.20 8.12 -31.08
CA SER A 195 -4.23 6.86 -31.80
C SER A 195 -3.68 5.73 -30.95
N CYS A 196 -4.58 4.85 -30.51
CA CYS A 196 -4.29 3.84 -29.50
C CYS A 196 -4.49 2.42 -30.05
N GLY A 197 -3.62 1.47 -29.70
CA GLY A 197 -3.89 0.06 -29.97
C GLY A 197 -5.09 -0.41 -29.15
N ILE A 198 -4.96 -0.26 -27.83
CA ILE A 198 -6.00 -0.47 -26.82
C ILE A 198 -6.14 0.80 -25.99
N ASP A 199 -7.36 1.18 -25.68
CA ASP A 199 -7.71 2.30 -24.80
C ASP A 199 -8.72 1.81 -23.76
N SER A 200 -8.25 1.11 -22.72
CA SER A 200 -9.06 0.37 -21.73
C SER A 200 -8.20 -0.13 -20.55
N ASP A 201 -8.84 -0.47 -19.44
CA ASP A 201 -8.25 -1.40 -18.46
C ASP A 201 -7.90 -2.73 -19.12
N LEU A 202 -6.85 -3.39 -18.64
CA LEU A 202 -6.33 -4.59 -19.28
C LEU A 202 -5.93 -5.65 -18.27
N THR A 203 -6.50 -6.85 -18.41
CA THR A 203 -6.03 -8.06 -17.72
C THR A 203 -5.59 -9.11 -18.74
N VAL A 204 -4.36 -9.61 -18.62
CA VAL A 204 -3.82 -10.67 -19.47
C VAL A 204 -3.36 -11.85 -18.61
N SER A 205 -4.07 -12.97 -18.76
CA SER A 205 -3.69 -14.25 -18.12
C SER A 205 -3.08 -15.25 -19.12
N GLY A 206 -3.27 -15.03 -20.42
CA GLY A 206 -2.73 -15.90 -21.46
C GLY A 206 -2.97 -15.38 -22.89
N GLY A 207 -2.32 -16.03 -23.86
CA GLY A 207 -2.37 -15.63 -25.28
C GLY A 207 -1.23 -14.68 -25.69
N MET A 208 -1.36 -14.11 -26.87
CA MET A 208 -0.44 -13.12 -27.44
C MET A 208 -1.22 -11.86 -27.78
N LEU A 209 -0.82 -10.73 -27.22
CA LEU A 209 -1.37 -9.41 -27.49
C LEU A 209 -0.29 -8.53 -28.11
N ILE A 210 -0.60 -7.95 -29.26
CA ILE A 210 0.20 -6.89 -29.89
C ILE A 210 -0.70 -5.66 -29.96
N ALA A 211 -0.38 -4.63 -29.17
CA ALA A 211 -1.10 -3.37 -29.13
C ALA A 211 -0.20 -2.26 -29.71
N THR A 212 -0.65 -1.58 -30.75
CA THR A 212 0.19 -0.62 -31.48
C THR A 212 -0.56 0.68 -31.71
N GLY A 213 -0.05 1.80 -31.20
CA GLY A 213 -0.57 3.11 -31.53
C GLY A 213 -0.46 3.38 -33.02
N GLY A 214 -1.45 4.01 -33.63
CA GLY A 214 -1.35 4.44 -35.02
C GLY A 214 -0.64 5.78 -35.15
N THR A 215 -0.65 6.36 -36.34
CA THR A 215 0.02 7.64 -36.58
C THR A 215 -0.87 8.80 -36.13
N ALA A 216 -0.33 9.69 -35.30
CA ALA A 216 -1.01 10.90 -34.84
C ALA A 216 -0.31 12.15 -35.38
N THR A 217 -1.07 13.14 -35.85
CA THR A 217 -0.54 14.45 -36.26
C THR A 217 -1.48 15.56 -35.84
N GLY A 218 -0.97 16.56 -35.11
CA GLY A 218 -1.79 17.69 -34.70
C GLY A 218 -1.11 18.72 -33.81
N ARG A 219 -1.88 19.40 -32.96
CA ARG A 219 -1.34 20.26 -31.89
C ARG A 219 -0.86 19.43 -30.71
N THR A 220 -1.66 18.47 -30.29
CA THR A 220 -1.26 17.43 -29.36
C THR A 220 -1.42 16.11 -30.10
N ALA A 221 -0.30 15.46 -30.42
CA ALA A 221 -0.28 14.19 -31.14
C ALA A 221 0.12 13.08 -30.18
N ILE A 222 -0.73 12.08 -30.01
CA ILE A 222 -0.55 10.99 -29.04
C ILE A 222 -0.68 9.66 -29.77
N SER A 223 0.37 8.83 -29.69
CA SER A 223 0.40 7.49 -30.26
C SER A 223 0.79 6.49 -29.17
N VAL A 224 -0.15 5.63 -28.77
CA VAL A 224 0.03 4.77 -27.61
C VAL A 224 -0.30 3.32 -27.95
N GLY A 225 0.55 2.37 -27.52
CA GLY A 225 0.22 0.95 -27.63
C GLY A 225 -1.02 0.60 -26.81
N ILE A 226 -0.91 0.76 -25.49
CA ILE A 226 -1.99 0.56 -24.51
C ILE A 226 -2.12 1.84 -23.69
N SER A 227 -3.27 2.51 -23.79
CA SER A 227 -3.60 3.70 -23.02
C SER A 227 -4.68 3.34 -22.00
N ASN A 228 -4.49 3.81 -20.76
CA ASN A 228 -5.40 3.53 -19.67
C ASN A 228 -5.27 4.60 -18.57
N TYR A 229 -6.37 4.90 -17.89
CA TYR A 229 -6.36 5.68 -16.64
C TYR A 229 -6.42 4.81 -15.37
N GLY A 230 -6.76 3.52 -15.48
CA GLY A 230 -6.77 2.52 -14.41
C GLY A 230 -5.61 1.52 -14.49
N ASP A 231 -5.91 0.23 -14.36
CA ASP A 231 -4.93 -0.84 -14.10
C ASP A 231 -4.59 -1.72 -15.32
N VAL A 232 -3.31 -2.12 -15.43
CA VAL A 232 -2.81 -3.12 -16.39
C VAL A 232 -2.21 -4.30 -15.65
N ASP A 233 -2.92 -5.43 -15.64
CA ASP A 233 -2.52 -6.67 -14.96
C ASP A 233 -2.05 -7.75 -15.93
N ILE A 234 -0.80 -8.17 -15.82
CA ILE A 234 -0.20 -9.22 -16.65
C ILE A 234 0.27 -10.36 -15.73
N SER A 235 -0.50 -11.46 -15.74
CA SER A 235 -0.17 -12.68 -14.99
C SER A 235 0.35 -13.82 -15.87
N GLY A 236 0.21 -13.69 -17.19
CA GLY A 236 0.66 -14.67 -18.16
C GLY A 236 0.55 -14.20 -19.61
N GLY A 237 0.92 -15.06 -20.56
CA GLY A 237 0.91 -14.72 -21.99
C GLY A 237 2.08 -13.82 -22.43
N THR A 238 1.93 -13.21 -23.60
CA THR A 238 2.90 -12.26 -24.18
C THR A 238 2.17 -10.99 -24.57
N VAL A 239 2.61 -9.85 -24.05
CA VAL A 239 2.09 -8.51 -24.35
C VAL A 239 3.20 -7.69 -25.00
N THR A 240 2.96 -7.20 -26.21
CA THR A 240 3.83 -6.24 -26.88
C THR A 240 3.03 -4.96 -27.11
N ALA A 241 3.44 -3.87 -26.49
CA ALA A 241 2.80 -2.56 -26.59
C ALA A 241 3.76 -1.56 -27.21
N THR A 242 3.34 -0.84 -28.25
CA THR A 242 4.24 0.05 -29.00
C THR A 242 3.53 1.33 -29.41
N GLY A 243 4.05 2.46 -28.94
CA GLY A 243 3.75 3.77 -29.53
C GLY A 243 4.44 3.87 -30.89
N THR A 244 3.81 4.53 -31.86
CA THR A 244 4.41 4.72 -33.19
C THR A 244 4.74 6.18 -33.46
N ALA A 245 4.29 6.75 -34.57
CA ALA A 245 4.66 8.10 -34.98
C ALA A 245 3.66 9.13 -34.45
N ALA A 246 4.14 10.05 -33.62
CA ALA A 246 3.40 11.22 -33.16
C ALA A 246 4.11 12.51 -33.62
N ALA A 247 3.41 13.35 -34.39
CA ALA A 247 3.98 14.55 -34.97
C ALA A 247 3.17 15.81 -34.61
N ALA A 248 3.74 16.67 -33.78
CA ALA A 248 3.17 17.98 -33.48
C ALA A 248 3.54 19.01 -34.58
N THR A 249 2.67 20.00 -34.83
CA THR A 249 2.81 20.87 -36.01
C THR A 249 3.22 22.32 -35.72
N GLY A 250 3.06 22.81 -34.49
CA GLY A 250 3.35 24.18 -34.04
C GLY A 250 4.49 24.30 -33.03
N GLU A 251 4.89 25.54 -32.72
CA GLU A 251 6.03 25.86 -31.84
C GLU A 251 5.74 25.71 -30.33
N SER A 252 4.49 25.41 -29.94
CA SER A 252 4.07 25.21 -28.53
C SER A 252 3.20 23.95 -28.37
N ASP A 253 3.40 23.02 -29.29
CA ASP A 253 2.59 21.83 -29.50
C ASP A 253 3.29 20.61 -28.87
N TYR A 254 2.56 19.53 -28.60
CA TYR A 254 3.05 18.37 -27.86
C TYR A 254 3.01 17.11 -28.72
N ALA A 255 4.06 16.27 -28.63
CA ALA A 255 4.09 14.95 -29.26
C ALA A 255 4.45 13.88 -28.23
N TYR A 256 3.59 12.87 -28.11
CA TYR A 256 3.70 11.78 -27.15
C TYR A 256 3.66 10.44 -27.88
N SER A 257 4.64 9.57 -27.60
CA SER A 257 4.66 8.22 -28.15
C SER A 257 5.03 7.18 -27.09
N TYR A 258 4.03 6.44 -26.61
CA TYR A 258 4.17 5.57 -25.44
C TYR A 258 3.90 4.10 -25.79
N GLY A 259 4.69 3.19 -25.22
CA GLY A 259 4.35 1.76 -25.27
C GLY A 259 3.09 1.49 -24.47
N ILE A 260 3.15 1.78 -23.17
CA ILE A 260 2.03 1.75 -22.24
C ILE A 260 1.95 3.08 -21.50
N ASP A 261 0.74 3.60 -21.34
CA ASP A 261 0.41 4.77 -20.54
C ASP A 261 -0.75 4.35 -19.62
N ALA A 262 -0.50 4.22 -18.31
CA ALA A 262 -1.43 3.57 -17.38
C ALA A 262 -1.42 4.19 -15.98
N GLY A 263 -2.49 4.03 -15.20
CA GLY A 263 -2.50 4.38 -13.77
C GLY A 263 -1.55 3.49 -12.99
N SER A 264 -1.82 2.18 -12.99
CA SER A 264 -0.94 1.17 -12.42
C SER A 264 -0.65 0.02 -13.39
N ILE A 265 0.51 -0.62 -13.24
CA ILE A 265 0.90 -1.81 -14.00
C ILE A 265 1.40 -2.87 -13.04
N THR A 266 0.83 -4.07 -13.09
CA THR A 266 1.30 -5.23 -12.32
C THR A 266 1.70 -6.36 -13.25
N VAL A 267 2.97 -6.79 -13.18
CA VAL A 267 3.46 -7.96 -13.91
C VAL A 267 3.85 -9.06 -12.93
N SER A 268 3.02 -10.10 -12.85
CA SER A 268 3.24 -11.28 -11.99
C SER A 268 3.70 -12.52 -12.75
N GLY A 269 3.68 -12.48 -14.09
CA GLY A 269 4.12 -13.58 -14.94
C GLY A 269 4.01 -13.25 -16.43
N GLY A 270 4.46 -14.16 -17.29
CA GLY A 270 4.41 -13.97 -18.75
C GLY A 270 5.55 -13.12 -19.30
N THR A 271 5.30 -12.46 -20.43
CA THR A 271 6.27 -11.57 -21.09
C THR A 271 5.60 -10.25 -21.44
N MET A 272 6.24 -9.14 -21.09
CA MET A 272 5.84 -7.78 -21.43
C MET A 272 6.96 -7.09 -22.19
N GLU A 273 6.66 -6.55 -23.37
CA GLU A 273 7.53 -5.67 -24.13
C GLU A 273 6.80 -4.35 -24.37
N ALA A 274 7.31 -3.24 -23.84
CA ALA A 274 6.72 -1.91 -23.99
C ALA A 274 7.72 -0.93 -24.63
N ALA A 275 7.35 -0.34 -25.76
CA ALA A 275 8.25 0.52 -26.53
C ALA A 275 7.63 1.86 -26.92
N GLY A 276 8.31 2.95 -26.56
CA GLY A 276 8.03 4.28 -27.09
C GLY A 276 8.45 4.40 -28.55
N GLY A 277 7.62 5.05 -29.35
CA GLY A 277 7.88 5.27 -30.78
C GLY A 277 8.54 6.60 -31.08
N THR A 278 8.36 7.09 -32.31
CA THR A 278 8.96 8.36 -32.74
C THR A 278 8.00 9.52 -32.43
N ALA A 279 8.36 10.38 -31.48
CA ALA A 279 7.69 11.65 -31.26
C ALA A 279 8.48 12.79 -31.94
N THR A 280 7.82 13.78 -32.55
CA THR A 280 8.49 14.91 -33.22
C THR A 280 7.65 16.17 -33.12
N ALA A 281 8.23 17.26 -32.63
CA ALA A 281 7.62 18.59 -32.63
C ALA A 281 8.66 19.67 -32.98
N PRO A 282 8.23 20.85 -33.45
CA PRO A 282 9.09 22.04 -33.52
C PRO A 282 9.50 22.59 -32.14
N SER A 283 8.72 22.26 -31.09
CA SER A 283 8.94 22.62 -29.69
C SER A 283 9.85 21.61 -28.97
N GLU A 284 10.18 21.89 -27.70
CA GLU A 284 10.87 20.95 -26.80
C GLU A 284 9.95 19.92 -26.11
N ASN A 285 8.63 20.02 -26.33
CA ASN A 285 7.61 19.17 -25.68
C ASN A 285 7.40 17.86 -26.47
N VAL A 286 8.44 17.03 -26.51
CA VAL A 286 8.46 15.76 -27.23
C VAL A 286 8.82 14.68 -26.23
N HIS A 287 7.95 13.69 -26.07
CA HIS A 287 8.13 12.60 -25.10
C HIS A 287 7.88 11.24 -25.75
N SER A 288 8.80 10.33 -25.50
CA SER A 288 8.83 8.97 -26.03
C SER A 288 9.32 8.02 -24.95
N TYR A 289 8.36 7.38 -24.29
CA TYR A 289 8.59 6.47 -23.17
C TYR A 289 8.13 5.06 -23.51
N GLY A 290 8.81 4.05 -22.96
CA GLY A 290 8.29 2.69 -23.04
C GLY A 290 7.04 2.53 -22.18
N VAL A 291 7.11 3.01 -20.94
CA VAL A 291 6.03 3.03 -19.95
C VAL A 291 5.93 4.44 -19.36
N ALA A 292 4.72 4.99 -19.30
CA ALA A 292 4.37 6.13 -18.47
C ALA A 292 3.35 5.65 -17.41
N ILE A 293 3.55 6.05 -16.15
CA ILE A 293 2.67 5.67 -15.03
C ILE A 293 2.31 6.87 -14.18
N PHE A 294 1.17 6.81 -13.46
CA PHE A 294 0.75 7.86 -12.52
C PHE A 294 0.74 7.38 -11.05
N ALA A 295 0.65 6.06 -10.81
CA ALA A 295 0.61 5.47 -9.48
C ALA A 295 1.77 4.49 -9.24
N GLY A 296 1.84 3.39 -9.99
CA GLY A 296 2.87 2.38 -9.73
C GLY A 296 3.09 1.35 -10.83
N PHE A 297 4.32 0.86 -10.94
CA PHE A 297 4.72 -0.25 -11.81
C PHE A 297 5.38 -1.36 -11.00
N GLN A 298 4.59 -2.39 -10.67
CA GLN A 298 5.02 -3.53 -9.91
C GLN A 298 5.46 -4.70 -10.80
N ILE A 299 6.64 -5.25 -10.54
CA ILE A 299 7.14 -6.46 -11.20
C ILE A 299 7.38 -7.52 -10.11
N SER A 300 6.49 -8.52 -10.07
CA SER A 300 6.60 -9.68 -9.18
C SER A 300 6.99 -10.97 -9.90
N GLY A 301 6.91 -11.00 -11.24
CA GLY A 301 7.33 -12.16 -12.02
C GLY A 301 7.38 -11.90 -13.54
N GLY A 302 7.83 -12.89 -14.30
CA GLY A 302 7.86 -12.86 -15.77
C GLY A 302 9.13 -12.27 -16.38
N VAL A 303 9.01 -11.84 -17.64
CA VAL A 303 10.08 -11.15 -18.38
C VAL A 303 9.53 -9.81 -18.84
N VAL A 304 10.18 -8.73 -18.43
CA VAL A 304 9.76 -7.36 -18.78
C VAL A 304 10.88 -6.70 -19.58
N THR A 305 10.55 -6.12 -20.72
CA THR A 305 11.46 -5.27 -21.49
C THR A 305 10.76 -3.95 -21.78
N VAL A 306 11.36 -2.84 -21.36
CA VAL A 306 10.84 -1.51 -21.60
C VAL A 306 11.88 -0.67 -22.32
N THR A 307 11.48 0.05 -23.35
CA THR A 307 12.39 0.91 -24.13
C THR A 307 11.71 2.21 -24.51
N GLY A 308 12.36 3.35 -24.28
CA GLY A 308 11.90 4.64 -24.78
C GLY A 308 13.05 5.48 -25.29
N ASN A 309 12.74 6.46 -26.15
CA ASN A 309 13.80 7.33 -26.70
C ASN A 309 14.25 8.39 -25.70
N ASP A 310 13.36 8.80 -24.79
CA ASP A 310 13.65 9.77 -23.72
C ASP A 310 13.95 9.05 -22.39
N SER A 311 13.10 8.09 -22.00
CA SER A 311 13.29 7.21 -20.85
C SER A 311 12.54 5.89 -21.08
N ALA A 312 12.99 4.78 -20.49
CA ALA A 312 12.24 3.53 -20.48
C ALA A 312 10.94 3.71 -19.70
N VAL A 313 11.05 4.24 -18.48
CA VAL A 313 9.92 4.50 -17.59
C VAL A 313 9.90 5.99 -17.26
N ASP A 314 8.76 6.65 -17.45
CA ASP A 314 8.46 7.96 -16.86
C ASP A 314 7.47 7.75 -15.72
N PRO A 315 7.90 7.92 -14.45
CA PRO A 315 7.04 7.65 -13.33
C PRO A 315 5.95 8.69 -13.07
N ASP A 316 5.99 9.91 -13.63
CA ASP A 316 5.02 11.02 -13.44
C ASP A 316 4.37 11.10 -12.02
N GLY A 317 5.17 10.90 -10.96
CA GLY A 317 4.73 10.90 -9.55
C GLY A 317 4.49 9.52 -8.90
N GLY A 318 4.50 8.44 -9.68
CA GLY A 318 4.42 7.05 -9.24
C GLY A 318 5.79 6.37 -8.99
N VAL A 319 5.76 5.08 -8.67
CA VAL A 319 6.96 4.30 -8.28
C VAL A 319 7.13 2.99 -9.06
N VAL A 320 8.37 2.57 -9.28
CA VAL A 320 8.69 1.24 -9.84
C VAL A 320 9.12 0.32 -8.70
N HIS A 321 8.41 -0.78 -8.53
CA HIS A 321 8.52 -1.68 -7.38
C HIS A 321 8.74 -3.13 -7.83
N ILE A 322 9.77 -3.77 -7.27
CA ILE A 322 10.07 -5.18 -7.50
C ILE A 322 9.56 -5.98 -6.30
N THR A 323 8.74 -7.01 -6.53
CA THR A 323 8.17 -7.83 -5.44
C THR A 323 8.28 -9.33 -5.78
N PRO A 324 9.47 -9.93 -5.69
CA PRO A 324 9.69 -11.31 -6.11
C PRO A 324 8.76 -12.30 -5.38
N GLN A 325 8.20 -13.28 -6.10
CA GLN A 325 7.41 -14.35 -5.48
C GLN A 325 8.28 -15.28 -4.62
N THR A 326 7.69 -15.95 -3.65
CA THR A 326 8.41 -16.84 -2.73
C THR A 326 9.25 -17.89 -3.47
N GLY A 327 10.57 -17.86 -3.27
CA GLY A 327 11.51 -18.80 -3.90
C GLY A 327 12.01 -18.38 -5.28
N GLU A 328 11.61 -17.21 -5.76
CA GLU A 328 12.07 -16.60 -7.00
C GLU A 328 12.98 -15.39 -6.71
N ALA A 329 13.74 -14.98 -7.73
CA ALA A 329 14.54 -13.76 -7.70
C ALA A 329 14.37 -13.01 -9.02
N ILE A 330 14.36 -11.68 -9.00
CA ILE A 330 14.19 -10.86 -10.19
C ILE A 330 15.51 -10.18 -10.52
N VAL A 331 16.09 -10.57 -11.65
CA VAL A 331 17.24 -9.87 -12.23
C VAL A 331 16.72 -8.63 -12.93
N VAL A 332 17.34 -7.47 -12.72
CA VAL A 332 17.00 -6.20 -13.38
C VAL A 332 18.26 -5.58 -13.95
N GLN A 333 18.18 -5.15 -15.20
CA GLN A 333 19.22 -4.45 -15.92
C GLN A 333 18.67 -3.15 -16.49
N ALA A 334 19.43 -2.08 -16.38
CA ALA A 334 19.07 -0.79 -16.97
C ALA A 334 20.26 -0.17 -17.72
N GLY A 335 19.97 0.68 -18.70
CA GLY A 335 20.99 1.35 -19.49
C GLY A 335 20.42 2.14 -20.68
N GLU A 336 21.30 2.69 -21.51
CA GLU A 336 20.90 3.38 -22.75
C GLU A 336 20.24 2.45 -23.79
N ASN A 337 20.55 1.15 -23.77
CA ASN A 337 20.02 0.12 -24.68
C ASN A 337 20.42 -1.28 -24.20
N ALA A 338 19.83 -2.33 -24.79
CA ALA A 338 20.11 -3.73 -24.45
C ALA A 338 21.61 -4.13 -24.49
N GLN A 339 22.45 -3.49 -25.32
CA GLN A 339 23.89 -3.82 -25.38
C GLN A 339 24.71 -3.15 -24.28
N ASN A 340 24.22 -2.03 -23.76
CA ASN A 340 24.88 -1.24 -22.71
C ASN A 340 24.26 -1.46 -21.33
N ALA A 341 23.10 -2.13 -21.27
CA ALA A 341 22.40 -2.43 -20.03
C ALA A 341 23.31 -3.21 -19.07
N ALA A 342 23.36 -2.73 -17.84
CA ALA A 342 24.07 -3.37 -16.74
C ALA A 342 23.08 -3.71 -15.64
N GLN A 343 23.40 -4.73 -14.87
CA GLN A 343 22.62 -5.08 -13.69
C GLN A 343 22.66 -3.91 -12.69
N ILE A 344 21.49 -3.48 -12.23
CA ILE A 344 21.37 -2.37 -11.27
C ILE A 344 21.76 -2.82 -9.86
N SER A 345 22.04 -1.86 -8.97
CA SER A 345 22.36 -2.16 -7.57
C SER A 345 21.23 -2.97 -6.91
N GLY A 346 21.57 -3.93 -6.05
CA GLY A 346 20.61 -4.81 -5.39
C GLY A 346 20.10 -5.99 -6.23
N SER A 347 20.30 -5.99 -7.55
CA SER A 347 19.87 -7.11 -8.38
C SER A 347 20.85 -8.31 -8.31
N PRO A 348 20.38 -9.58 -8.29
CA PRO A 348 18.97 -10.01 -8.33
C PRO A 348 18.25 -9.75 -7.01
N PHE A 349 17.04 -9.20 -7.11
CA PHE A 349 16.19 -8.92 -5.95
C PHE A 349 15.49 -10.22 -5.52
N THR A 350 15.62 -10.58 -4.25
CA THR A 350 14.89 -11.70 -3.62
C THR A 350 13.82 -11.23 -2.65
N GLU A 351 13.74 -9.92 -2.41
CA GLU A 351 12.83 -9.24 -1.50
C GLU A 351 12.19 -8.04 -2.20
N SER A 352 11.18 -7.47 -1.55
CA SER A 352 10.47 -6.26 -2.00
C SER A 352 11.47 -5.10 -2.12
N THR A 353 11.50 -4.37 -3.23
CA THR A 353 12.46 -3.27 -3.43
C THR A 353 11.95 -2.22 -4.40
N PHE A 354 11.93 -0.94 -4.00
CA PHE A 354 11.70 0.17 -4.92
C PHE A 354 12.97 0.45 -5.74
N ILE A 355 12.82 0.60 -7.05
CA ILE A 355 13.95 0.81 -7.97
C ILE A 355 13.86 2.13 -8.74
N THR A 356 12.86 2.97 -8.47
CA THR A 356 12.62 4.24 -9.17
C THR A 356 13.89 5.09 -9.27
N ASP A 357 14.61 5.26 -8.16
CA ASP A 357 15.83 6.06 -8.09
C ASP A 357 17.08 5.36 -8.65
N LEU A 358 16.98 4.07 -8.95
CA LEU A 358 18.07 3.27 -9.54
C LEU A 358 18.07 3.31 -11.07
N ILE A 359 16.99 3.83 -11.69
CA ILE A 359 16.82 3.88 -13.16
C ILE A 359 16.54 5.29 -13.72
N PRO A 360 17.11 6.39 -13.18
CA PRO A 360 16.75 7.75 -13.59
C PRO A 360 17.16 8.04 -15.03
N GLY A 361 16.17 8.23 -15.91
CA GLY A 361 16.38 8.55 -17.33
C GLY A 361 17.01 7.42 -18.14
N GLU A 362 17.03 6.19 -17.63
CA GLU A 362 17.54 5.04 -18.36
C GLU A 362 16.57 4.67 -19.49
N LYS A 363 17.06 4.52 -20.71
CA LYS A 363 16.23 4.31 -21.92
C LYS A 363 15.84 2.87 -22.17
N TYR A 364 16.45 1.95 -21.43
CA TYR A 364 16.20 0.53 -21.49
C TYR A 364 16.12 -0.03 -20.09
N LEU A 365 15.06 -0.76 -19.81
CA LEU A 365 14.87 -1.56 -18.60
C LEU A 365 14.57 -3.00 -19.03
N TYR A 366 15.24 -3.95 -18.41
CA TYR A 366 14.99 -5.36 -18.59
C TYR A 366 14.90 -6.03 -17.24
N SER A 367 13.90 -6.88 -17.04
CA SER A 367 13.87 -7.79 -15.92
C SER A 367 13.50 -9.20 -16.34
N GLU A 368 14.03 -10.17 -15.60
CA GLU A 368 13.63 -11.56 -15.73
C GLU A 368 13.56 -12.24 -14.37
N THR A 369 12.53 -13.05 -14.19
CA THR A 369 12.44 -13.98 -13.07
C THR A 369 13.39 -15.14 -13.26
N THR A 370 14.12 -15.45 -12.19
CA THR A 370 15.02 -16.59 -12.09
C THR A 370 14.69 -17.39 -10.84
N GLU A 371 14.98 -18.70 -10.84
CA GLU A 371 14.92 -19.46 -9.58
C GLU A 371 15.97 -18.91 -8.62
N ALA A 372 15.59 -18.65 -7.37
CA ALA A 372 16.54 -18.25 -6.34
C ALA A 372 17.59 -19.38 -6.21
N SER A 373 18.79 -19.15 -6.71
CA SER A 373 19.85 -20.17 -6.68
C SER A 373 20.23 -20.43 -5.23
N THR A 374 19.89 -21.60 -4.68
CA THR A 374 20.23 -21.96 -3.30
C THR A 374 21.74 -21.90 -3.08
N PRO A 375 22.28 -20.98 -2.28
CA PRO A 375 23.65 -21.12 -1.81
C PRO A 375 23.69 -22.25 -0.78
N SER A 376 24.76 -23.03 -0.81
CA SER A 376 25.16 -23.91 0.29
C SER A 376 25.16 -23.13 1.61
N PRO A 377 24.80 -23.74 2.77
CA PRO A 377 24.74 -23.02 4.03
C PRO A 377 26.16 -22.74 4.53
N ASP A 378 26.76 -21.68 4.02
CA ASP A 378 27.44 -20.75 4.91
C ASP A 378 26.36 -19.75 5.38
N PRO A 379 26.42 -19.36 6.66
CA PRO A 379 25.28 -18.72 7.33
C PRO A 379 24.94 -17.41 6.62
N PRO A 380 23.65 -17.06 6.50
CA PRO A 380 23.28 -15.73 6.05
C PRO A 380 23.89 -14.74 7.05
N VAL A 381 24.76 -13.87 6.55
CA VAL A 381 24.90 -12.55 7.15
C VAL A 381 23.71 -11.77 6.60
N ASN A 382 22.61 -11.83 7.36
CA ASN A 382 21.66 -10.75 7.36
C ASN A 382 22.41 -9.58 7.98
N GLU A 383 23.04 -8.73 7.16
CA GLU A 383 23.45 -7.41 7.61
C GLU A 383 22.25 -6.50 7.36
N ALA A 384 21.20 -6.71 8.15
CA ALA A 384 20.29 -5.62 8.44
C ALA A 384 21.11 -4.68 9.35
N ASP A 385 21.55 -3.58 8.76
CA ASP A 385 22.28 -2.55 9.47
C ASP A 385 21.26 -1.81 10.33
N VAL A 386 21.28 -2.07 11.63
CA VAL A 386 20.54 -1.24 12.58
C VAL A 386 21.49 -0.18 13.13
N TYR A 387 21.08 1.08 13.02
CA TYR A 387 21.79 2.19 13.64
C TYR A 387 21.11 2.51 14.96
N VAL A 388 21.90 2.54 16.05
CA VAL A 388 21.41 2.85 17.39
C VAL A 388 22.32 3.91 18.00
N GLY A 389 21.79 5.10 18.25
CA GLY A 389 22.55 6.26 18.73
C GLY A 389 23.71 6.63 17.79
N GLY A 390 23.50 6.52 16.47
CA GLY A 390 24.52 6.77 15.43
C GLY A 390 25.62 5.70 15.32
N VAL A 391 25.50 4.57 16.04
CA VAL A 391 26.41 3.43 15.93
C VAL A 391 25.76 2.35 15.07
N GLU A 392 26.47 1.90 14.05
CA GLU A 392 26.08 0.81 13.15
C GLU A 392 26.28 -0.57 13.82
N PHE A 393 25.29 -1.45 13.74
CA PHE A 393 25.36 -2.82 14.24
C PHE A 393 25.16 -3.82 13.10
N THR A 394 26.21 -4.58 12.80
CA THR A 394 26.22 -5.65 11.79
C THR A 394 26.30 -7.02 12.47
N GLY A 395 25.21 -7.40 13.14
CA GLY A 395 25.10 -8.61 13.96
C GLY A 395 24.37 -9.75 13.25
N SER A 396 24.58 -10.99 13.71
CA SER A 396 23.81 -12.15 13.25
C SER A 396 23.49 -13.09 14.40
N ALA A 397 22.53 -14.01 14.21
CA ALA A 397 22.14 -14.96 15.25
C ALA A 397 23.31 -15.83 15.76
N SER A 398 24.32 -16.04 14.90
CA SER A 398 25.54 -16.80 15.23
C SER A 398 26.68 -15.93 15.79
N ALA A 399 26.60 -14.63 15.61
CA ALA A 399 27.59 -13.64 16.04
C ALA A 399 26.87 -12.31 16.39
N PRO A 400 26.15 -12.26 17.53
CA PRO A 400 25.47 -11.05 17.96
C PRO A 400 26.47 -9.95 18.32
N VAL A 401 26.08 -8.70 18.06
CA VAL A 401 26.81 -7.51 18.47
C VAL A 401 26.19 -6.96 19.75
N TYR A 402 27.04 -6.52 20.66
CA TYR A 402 26.64 -5.99 21.97
C TYR A 402 27.12 -4.55 22.10
N ALA A 403 26.32 -3.73 22.77
CA ALA A 403 26.72 -2.40 23.20
C ALA A 403 26.20 -2.10 24.61
N VAL A 404 26.85 -1.14 25.26
CA VAL A 404 26.41 -0.53 26.51
C VAL A 404 26.04 0.93 26.27
N THR A 405 25.19 1.46 27.14
CA THR A 405 24.81 2.87 27.14
C THR A 405 25.50 3.58 28.32
N GLU A 406 26.33 4.58 28.02
CA GLU A 406 27.07 5.37 29.03
C GLU A 406 26.68 6.85 28.92
N ASN A 407 25.95 7.37 29.92
CA ASN A 407 25.41 8.74 29.92
C ASN A 407 24.62 9.07 28.62
N GLY A 408 23.79 8.14 28.16
CA GLY A 408 22.99 8.32 26.95
C GLY A 408 23.65 7.92 25.63
N ALA A 409 24.97 7.67 25.61
CA ALA A 409 25.72 7.35 24.39
C ALA A 409 25.88 5.83 24.20
N VAL A 410 25.73 5.36 22.97
CA VAL A 410 25.91 3.95 22.60
C VAL A 410 27.38 3.65 22.32
N THR A 411 27.92 2.58 22.90
CA THR A 411 29.29 2.13 22.64
C THR A 411 29.42 0.60 22.65
N THR A 412 30.12 0.06 21.65
CA THR A 412 30.46 -1.38 21.58
C THR A 412 31.71 -1.72 22.39
N ALA A 413 32.42 -0.72 22.93
CA ALA A 413 33.66 -0.94 23.65
C ALA A 413 33.41 -1.62 25.01
N GLY A 414 33.91 -2.85 25.17
CA GLY A 414 33.80 -3.59 26.43
C GLY A 414 32.42 -4.21 26.69
N ALA A 415 31.53 -4.17 25.70
CA ALA A 415 30.25 -4.85 25.73
C ALA A 415 30.40 -6.33 25.31
N ASP A 416 29.69 -7.21 25.99
CA ASP A 416 29.62 -8.65 25.68
C ASP A 416 28.31 -9.26 26.20
N GLU A 417 28.12 -10.57 25.99
CA GLU A 417 26.92 -11.31 26.43
C GLU A 417 26.62 -11.17 27.94
N SER A 418 27.63 -10.91 28.77
CA SER A 418 27.47 -10.74 30.22
C SER A 418 27.31 -9.28 30.66
N ASN A 419 27.55 -8.33 29.76
CA ASN A 419 27.54 -6.89 30.02
C ASN A 419 27.08 -6.14 28.76
N TYR A 420 25.76 -5.99 28.59
CA TYR A 420 25.16 -5.25 27.50
C TYR A 420 23.89 -4.53 27.96
N ASN A 421 23.63 -3.39 27.33
CA ASN A 421 22.32 -2.73 27.34
C ASN A 421 21.59 -2.93 26.02
N ILE A 422 22.33 -3.10 24.92
CA ILE A 422 21.80 -3.30 23.57
C ILE A 422 22.43 -4.57 23.00
N LYS A 423 21.63 -5.44 22.42
CA LYS A 423 22.08 -6.62 21.68
C LYS A 423 21.38 -6.63 20.33
N TRP A 424 22.15 -6.77 19.26
CA TRP A 424 21.63 -7.01 17.91
C TRP A 424 22.10 -8.37 17.41
N ASP A 425 21.16 -9.21 16.98
CA ASP A 425 21.45 -10.53 16.42
C ASP A 425 21.01 -10.69 14.95
N GLY A 426 20.83 -9.57 14.24
CA GLY A 426 20.50 -9.57 12.81
C GLY A 426 19.01 -9.70 12.50
N SER A 427 18.17 -9.78 13.53
CA SER A 427 16.70 -9.68 13.42
C SER A 427 16.06 -9.03 14.66
N THR A 428 16.60 -9.32 15.84
CA THR A 428 16.05 -8.85 17.11
C THR A 428 17.02 -7.89 17.80
N LEU A 429 16.54 -6.67 18.06
CA LEU A 429 17.18 -5.64 18.85
C LEU A 429 16.70 -5.75 20.30
N THR A 430 17.49 -6.38 21.15
CA THR A 430 17.16 -6.47 22.59
C THR A 430 17.62 -5.21 23.31
N PHE A 431 16.69 -4.50 23.95
CA PHE A 431 16.99 -3.44 24.90
C PHE A 431 16.91 -3.95 26.34
N ASN A 432 17.98 -3.72 27.11
CA ASN A 432 18.14 -4.16 28.49
C ASN A 432 18.65 -3.03 29.37
N ASN A 433 17.73 -2.25 29.94
CA ASN A 433 18.04 -1.01 30.64
C ASN A 433 18.88 -0.05 29.77
N ALA A 434 18.54 0.04 28.49
CA ALA A 434 19.20 0.92 27.53
C ALA A 434 18.73 2.37 27.72
N GLU A 435 19.68 3.30 27.70
CA GLU A 435 19.43 4.75 27.74
C GLU A 435 20.12 5.38 26.52
N ILE A 436 19.35 5.64 25.47
CA ILE A 436 19.82 6.18 24.18
C ILE A 436 19.28 7.62 24.08
N THR A 437 20.08 8.60 24.46
CA THR A 437 19.67 10.01 24.48
C THR A 437 20.65 10.93 23.76
N CYS A 438 21.67 10.37 23.10
CA CYS A 438 22.59 11.12 22.27
C CYS A 438 23.21 10.22 21.20
N GLY A 439 23.68 10.86 20.12
CA GLY A 439 24.12 10.18 18.91
C GLY A 439 22.96 10.07 17.92
N THR A 440 23.27 10.38 16.67
CA THR A 440 22.30 10.55 15.60
C THR A 440 22.80 9.79 14.38
N TYR A 441 21.91 9.04 13.75
CA TYR A 441 22.07 8.66 12.35
C TYR A 441 21.35 9.69 11.49
N THR A 442 21.95 10.09 10.37
CA THR A 442 21.37 11.08 9.46
C THR A 442 21.38 10.53 8.06
N ASP A 443 20.21 10.52 7.43
CA ASP A 443 20.07 10.19 6.02
C ASP A 443 19.02 11.10 5.37
N TYR A 444 19.26 11.51 4.12
CA TYR A 444 18.45 12.49 3.37
C TYR A 444 18.11 13.82 4.08
N GLY A 445 18.78 14.15 5.20
CA GLY A 445 18.50 15.35 6.01
C GLY A 445 17.58 15.09 7.21
N GLU A 446 17.18 13.84 7.43
CA GLU A 446 16.37 13.38 8.54
C GLU A 446 17.26 12.80 9.64
N GLU A 447 16.83 12.90 10.90
CA GLU A 447 17.63 12.51 12.06
C GLU A 447 16.96 11.41 12.91
N TYR A 448 17.71 10.34 13.19
CA TYR A 448 17.21 9.14 13.83
C TYR A 448 18.02 8.77 15.08
N ALA A 449 17.34 8.41 16.17
CA ALA A 449 17.99 7.75 17.31
C ALA A 449 18.12 6.24 17.11
N VAL A 450 17.12 5.59 16.50
CA VAL A 450 17.18 4.21 16.01
C VAL A 450 16.65 4.16 14.58
N TYR A 451 17.39 3.52 13.67
CA TYR A 451 17.02 3.37 12.26
C TYR A 451 17.30 1.94 11.77
N CYS A 452 16.35 1.35 11.04
CA CYS A 452 16.48 0.05 10.39
C CYS A 452 15.72 0.03 9.05
N GLU A 453 16.37 -0.44 7.99
CA GLU A 453 15.77 -0.55 6.63
C GLU A 453 14.88 -1.79 6.45
N THR A 454 15.02 -2.80 7.31
CA THR A 454 14.34 -4.09 7.16
C THR A 454 13.38 -4.35 8.30
N ASP A 455 12.56 -5.39 8.17
CA ASP A 455 11.80 -5.94 9.29
C ASP A 455 12.72 -6.20 10.50
N PHE A 456 12.29 -5.75 11.67
CA PHE A 456 13.01 -6.01 12.91
C PHE A 456 12.11 -6.07 14.12
N GLU A 457 12.58 -6.82 15.12
CA GLU A 457 11.89 -6.97 16.41
C GLU A 457 12.65 -6.20 17.49
N ILE A 458 11.93 -5.52 18.38
CA ILE A 458 12.48 -5.00 19.63
C ILE A 458 12.01 -5.88 20.79
N GLU A 459 12.97 -6.51 21.48
CA GLU A 459 12.72 -7.27 22.69
C GLU A 459 13.06 -6.43 23.93
N LEU A 460 12.07 -6.20 24.80
CA LEU A 460 12.19 -5.35 25.98
C LEU A 460 12.52 -6.14 27.25
N VAL A 461 13.64 -5.75 27.87
CA VAL A 461 14.09 -6.19 29.19
C VAL A 461 14.41 -4.96 30.05
N GLY A 462 13.94 -4.95 31.31
CA GLY A 462 14.18 -3.82 32.21
C GLY A 462 13.47 -2.54 31.75
N SER A 463 14.04 -1.37 32.04
CA SER A 463 13.45 -0.06 31.71
C SER A 463 14.31 0.67 30.68
N ASN A 464 13.76 0.93 29.50
CA ASN A 464 14.53 1.46 28.36
C ASN A 464 14.02 2.85 27.94
N THR A 465 14.94 3.70 27.49
CA THR A 465 14.65 5.05 27.02
C THR A 465 15.36 5.31 25.69
N VAL A 466 14.63 5.86 24.73
CA VAL A 466 15.12 6.32 23.42
C VAL A 466 14.64 7.75 23.20
N SER A 467 15.54 8.67 22.91
CA SER A 467 15.21 10.06 22.59
C SER A 467 15.73 10.45 21.22
N GLY A 468 14.81 10.85 20.35
CA GLY A 468 15.06 11.39 19.03
C GLY A 468 15.87 12.68 19.10
N PRO A 469 16.65 13.01 18.05
CA PRO A 469 17.55 14.16 18.05
C PRO A 469 16.82 15.52 18.02
N ASP A 470 17.26 16.46 18.85
CA ASP A 470 16.75 17.84 18.84
C ASP A 470 17.35 18.65 17.67
N ILE A 471 16.51 19.37 16.93
CA ILE A 471 16.88 20.17 15.76
C ILE A 471 16.53 21.64 16.00
N ALA A 472 17.50 22.56 15.91
CA ALA A 472 17.26 23.98 16.15
C ALA A 472 18.02 24.89 15.17
N GLY A 473 17.36 25.94 14.69
CA GLY A 473 17.98 26.99 13.88
C GLY A 473 18.43 26.54 12.49
N ALA A 474 17.77 25.53 11.93
CA ALA A 474 18.01 25.06 10.57
C ALA A 474 17.40 26.00 9.52
N ASP A 475 18.13 26.21 8.42
CA ASP A 475 17.63 26.85 7.19
C ASP A 475 17.07 25.77 6.22
N THR A 476 16.51 24.69 6.78
CA THR A 476 15.95 23.52 6.07
C THR A 476 14.82 22.93 6.92
N ASP A 477 14.06 21.99 6.34
CA ASP A 477 13.10 21.17 7.08
C ASP A 477 13.80 20.40 8.22
N GLY A 478 13.06 20.17 9.30
CA GLY A 478 13.52 19.42 10.46
C GLY A 478 12.66 18.18 10.66
N VAL A 479 13.28 17.00 10.58
CA VAL A 479 12.62 15.71 10.76
C VAL A 479 13.37 14.89 11.80
N SER A 480 12.68 14.46 12.86
CA SER A 480 13.29 13.74 13.99
C SER A 480 12.47 12.51 14.40
N TYR A 481 13.14 11.37 14.46
CA TYR A 481 12.54 10.09 14.88
C TYR A 481 13.24 9.53 16.12
N GLY A 482 12.44 9.08 17.09
CA GLY A 482 12.94 8.22 18.17
C GLY A 482 13.34 6.84 17.65
N ILE A 483 12.37 6.12 17.07
CA ILE A 483 12.59 4.85 16.39
C ILE A 483 11.97 4.92 15.00
N TYR A 484 12.75 4.55 13.99
CA TYR A 484 12.33 4.50 12.60
C TYR A 484 12.61 3.12 12.00
N GLY A 485 11.63 2.59 11.26
CA GLY A 485 11.77 1.39 10.45
C GLY A 485 11.17 1.58 9.07
N GLU A 486 11.87 1.28 7.98
CA GLU A 486 11.26 1.38 6.64
C GLU A 486 10.16 0.33 6.40
N GLU A 487 10.24 -0.80 7.11
CA GLU A 487 9.35 -1.95 6.99
C GLU A 487 8.65 -2.26 8.33
N ALA A 488 8.44 -3.53 8.69
CA ALA A 488 7.68 -3.91 9.89
C ALA A 488 8.50 -3.85 11.19
N LEU A 489 7.92 -3.22 12.21
CA LEU A 489 8.44 -3.20 13.58
C LEU A 489 7.53 -3.97 14.53
N VAL A 490 8.07 -4.99 15.20
CA VAL A 490 7.37 -5.73 16.27
C VAL A 490 8.02 -5.45 17.62
N ILE A 491 7.23 -5.05 18.62
CA ILE A 491 7.70 -4.80 19.99
C ILE A 491 7.11 -5.84 20.93
N SER A 492 7.98 -6.53 21.66
CA SER A 492 7.60 -7.56 22.61
C SER A 492 8.50 -7.56 23.84
N GLY A 493 8.23 -8.47 24.78
CA GLY A 493 9.01 -8.63 26.01
C GLY A 493 8.29 -8.10 27.26
N SER A 494 8.98 -8.20 28.39
CA SER A 494 8.41 -7.91 29.72
C SER A 494 8.87 -6.58 30.32
N GLY A 495 9.77 -5.87 29.64
CA GLY A 495 10.29 -4.58 30.04
C GLY A 495 9.39 -3.41 29.63
N SER A 496 9.88 -2.21 29.91
CA SER A 496 9.29 -0.96 29.45
C SER A 496 10.19 -0.26 28.44
N LEU A 497 9.57 0.54 27.57
CA LEU A 497 10.23 1.37 26.57
C LEU A 497 9.57 2.75 26.55
N ASN A 498 10.34 3.80 26.81
CA ASN A 498 9.92 5.17 26.60
C ASN A 498 10.66 5.77 25.40
N VAL A 499 9.92 6.12 24.35
CA VAL A 499 10.43 6.68 23.10
C VAL A 499 9.90 8.09 22.92
N THR A 500 10.79 9.05 22.66
CA THR A 500 10.41 10.42 22.35
C THR A 500 10.96 10.84 21.00
N GLY A 501 10.19 11.49 20.15
CA GLY A 501 10.73 12.28 19.04
C GLY A 501 11.48 13.50 19.56
N GLY A 502 12.38 14.08 18.76
CA GLY A 502 13.16 15.24 19.18
C GLY A 502 12.39 16.55 19.14
N ARG A 503 12.86 17.55 19.89
CA ARG A 503 12.36 18.93 19.83
C ARG A 503 12.87 19.62 18.58
N ILE A 504 11.97 20.28 17.84
CA ILE A 504 12.30 20.94 16.57
C ILE A 504 11.92 22.40 16.61
N GLU A 505 12.86 23.29 16.28
CA GLU A 505 12.65 24.72 16.11
C GLU A 505 13.30 25.20 14.80
N VAL A 506 12.50 25.32 13.74
CA VAL A 506 12.92 25.78 12.41
C VAL A 506 12.19 27.08 12.01
N GLY A 507 12.63 27.71 10.92
CA GLY A 507 12.04 28.96 10.45
C GLY A 507 10.63 28.81 9.86
N ASP A 508 9.92 29.92 9.73
CA ASP A 508 8.50 29.97 9.27
C ASP A 508 8.24 29.46 7.84
N GLU A 509 9.29 29.20 7.06
CA GLU A 509 9.22 28.67 5.69
C GLU A 509 9.46 27.14 5.63
N TYR A 510 9.83 26.51 6.73
CA TYR A 510 10.31 25.13 6.77
C TYR A 510 9.39 24.21 7.58
N TYR A 511 9.33 22.96 7.17
CA TYR A 511 8.53 21.91 7.77
C TYR A 511 9.20 21.36 9.04
N ALA A 512 8.40 21.07 10.08
CA ALA A 512 8.87 20.45 11.31
C ALA A 512 8.07 19.17 11.62
N TYR A 513 8.74 18.02 11.65
CA TYR A 513 8.12 16.72 11.92
C TYR A 513 8.85 15.96 13.01
N SER A 514 8.14 15.53 14.04
CA SER A 514 8.70 14.73 15.12
C SER A 514 7.83 13.54 15.46
N SER A 515 8.42 12.34 15.48
CA SER A 515 7.71 11.13 15.86
C SER A 515 8.46 10.31 16.90
N GLY A 516 7.72 9.76 17.87
CA GLY A 516 8.24 8.76 18.80
C GLY A 516 8.64 7.50 18.05
N ILE A 517 7.66 6.79 17.50
CA ILE A 517 7.85 5.58 16.70
C ILE A 517 7.24 5.77 15.32
N ASN A 518 8.02 5.52 14.27
CA ASN A 518 7.55 5.53 12.89
C ASN A 518 8.01 4.25 12.18
N ALA A 519 7.08 3.56 11.51
CA ALA A 519 7.41 2.42 10.66
C ALA A 519 6.32 2.16 9.62
N TYR A 520 6.56 1.32 8.60
CA TYR A 520 5.49 0.90 7.70
C TYR A 520 4.36 0.21 8.47
N SER A 521 4.69 -0.72 9.37
CA SER A 521 3.74 -1.28 10.32
C SER A 521 4.34 -1.41 11.72
N VAL A 522 3.50 -1.18 12.74
CA VAL A 522 3.90 -1.30 14.15
C VAL A 522 2.99 -2.31 14.85
N THR A 523 3.57 -3.39 15.37
CA THR A 523 2.86 -4.38 16.18
C THR A 523 3.37 -4.37 17.62
N ILE A 524 2.47 -4.18 18.58
CA ILE A 524 2.76 -4.32 20.02
C ILE A 524 2.18 -5.65 20.52
N GLU A 525 3.04 -6.63 20.75
CA GLU A 525 2.65 -7.94 21.29
C GLU A 525 2.55 -7.91 22.83
N SER A 526 3.52 -7.26 23.48
CA SER A 526 3.59 -7.16 24.95
C SER A 526 4.55 -6.06 25.43
N GLY A 527 4.57 -5.81 26.74
CA GLY A 527 5.44 -4.82 27.38
C GLY A 527 4.70 -3.54 27.77
N GLU A 528 5.42 -2.59 28.32
CA GLU A 528 4.93 -1.23 28.62
C GLU A 528 5.63 -0.26 27.66
N VAL A 529 4.90 0.25 26.66
CA VAL A 529 5.45 1.14 25.62
C VAL A 529 4.84 2.52 25.79
N SER A 530 5.69 3.53 25.89
CA SER A 530 5.34 4.95 25.85
C SER A 530 6.02 5.55 24.63
N ALA A 531 5.26 6.09 23.68
CA ALA A 531 5.77 6.72 22.48
C ALA A 531 5.20 8.13 22.36
N SER A 532 6.06 9.15 22.33
CA SER A 532 5.63 10.55 22.26
C SER A 532 6.33 11.32 21.15
N GLY A 533 5.57 12.11 20.39
CA GLY A 533 6.15 13.11 19.50
C GLY A 533 6.84 14.23 20.28
N GLY A 534 7.86 14.85 19.70
CA GLY A 534 8.56 15.98 20.32
C GLY A 534 7.80 17.30 20.18
N ALA A 535 8.25 18.33 20.89
CA ALA A 535 7.73 19.69 20.71
C ALA A 535 8.30 20.28 19.41
N VAL A 536 7.42 20.69 18.49
CA VAL A 536 7.81 21.17 17.16
C VAL A 536 7.30 22.59 16.90
N THR A 537 8.13 23.40 16.25
CA THR A 537 7.79 24.75 15.77
C THR A 537 8.42 24.96 14.40
N GLY A 538 7.60 25.33 13.41
CA GLY A 538 8.01 25.55 12.02
C GLY A 538 6.89 26.18 11.20
N GLY A 539 7.12 26.36 9.91
CA GLY A 539 6.10 26.80 8.94
C GLY A 539 4.85 25.94 9.07
N ASP A 540 4.99 24.64 8.80
CA ASP A 540 4.06 23.57 9.15
C ASP A 540 4.67 22.70 10.27
N ALA A 541 3.84 22.11 11.13
CA ALA A 541 4.28 21.49 12.37
C ALA A 541 3.52 20.19 12.68
N GLU A 542 4.21 19.06 12.74
CA GLU A 542 3.62 17.74 12.98
C GLU A 542 4.32 16.99 14.10
N SER A 543 3.53 16.43 15.03
CA SER A 543 4.05 15.70 16.18
C SER A 543 3.22 14.48 16.52
N TYR A 544 3.81 13.29 16.36
CA TYR A 544 3.10 12.02 16.50
C TYR A 544 3.73 11.12 17.56
N GLY A 545 2.91 10.50 18.40
CA GLY A 545 3.38 9.43 19.28
C GLY A 545 3.83 8.22 18.45
N ILE A 546 2.91 7.69 17.64
CA ILE A 546 3.15 6.66 16.63
C ILE A 546 2.61 7.11 15.28
N SER A 547 3.37 6.90 14.21
CA SER A 547 2.93 7.11 12.82
C SER A 547 3.29 5.89 11.97
N ALA A 548 2.31 5.21 11.39
CA ALA A 548 2.52 4.00 10.59
C ALA A 548 1.35 3.71 9.64
N ALA A 549 1.56 3.00 8.53
CA ALA A 549 0.44 2.61 7.66
C ALA A 549 -0.53 1.69 8.41
N GLU A 550 -0.02 0.72 9.18
CA GLU A 550 -0.84 -0.19 9.99
C GLU A 550 -0.33 -0.30 11.43
N VAL A 551 -1.26 -0.24 12.39
CA VAL A 551 -0.97 -0.45 13.81
C VAL A 551 -1.76 -1.64 14.37
N ALA A 552 -1.05 -2.60 14.97
CA ALA A 552 -1.64 -3.73 15.66
C ALA A 552 -1.27 -3.74 17.14
N ILE A 553 -2.25 -3.91 18.03
CA ILE A 553 -2.04 -4.08 19.47
C ILE A 553 -2.65 -5.40 19.88
N GLU A 554 -1.81 -6.38 20.15
CA GLU A 554 -2.22 -7.73 20.56
C GLU A 554 -2.17 -7.89 22.09
N GLY A 555 -1.37 -7.07 22.77
CA GLY A 555 -1.20 -7.11 24.23
C GLY A 555 -0.36 -5.97 24.78
N GLY A 556 -0.07 -6.01 26.08
CA GLY A 556 0.73 -4.98 26.78
C GLY A 556 -0.05 -3.72 27.15
N GLU A 557 0.69 -2.69 27.56
CA GLU A 557 0.20 -1.33 27.80
C GLU A 557 0.92 -0.39 26.85
N LEU A 558 0.16 0.30 25.99
CA LEU A 558 0.66 1.32 25.07
C LEU A 558 0.12 2.70 25.48
N THR A 559 1.02 3.65 25.71
CA THR A 559 0.71 5.08 25.77
C THR A 559 1.31 5.76 24.55
N ALA A 560 0.49 6.42 23.75
CA ALA A 560 0.91 7.11 22.53
C ALA A 560 0.47 8.58 22.62
N ALA A 561 1.42 9.52 22.54
CA ALA A 561 1.14 10.94 22.77
C ALA A 561 1.70 11.83 21.66
N GLY A 562 0.85 12.67 21.07
CA GLY A 562 1.31 13.79 20.25
C GLY A 562 2.02 14.83 21.12
N GLY A 563 3.09 15.44 20.61
CA GLY A 563 3.80 16.53 21.27
C GLY A 563 3.12 17.89 21.06
N THR A 564 3.74 18.98 21.53
CA THR A 564 3.23 20.32 21.22
C THR A 564 3.60 20.69 19.79
N ALA A 565 2.62 20.99 18.94
CA ALA A 565 2.84 21.42 17.56
C ALA A 565 2.46 22.89 17.39
N THR A 566 3.41 23.74 16.99
CA THR A 566 3.18 25.17 16.78
C THR A 566 3.54 25.58 15.36
N CYS A 567 2.55 25.93 14.55
CA CYS A 567 2.79 26.44 13.19
C CYS A 567 2.98 27.97 13.19
N THR A 568 3.85 28.46 12.33
CA THR A 568 4.18 29.89 12.20
C THR A 568 3.94 30.46 10.80
N GLY A 569 3.68 29.60 9.80
CA GLY A 569 3.34 30.02 8.44
C GLY A 569 1.93 30.60 8.27
N GLU A 570 1.70 31.31 7.16
CA GLU A 570 0.37 31.77 6.74
C GLU A 570 -0.37 30.62 6.03
N TYR A 571 -1.60 30.29 6.46
CA TYR A 571 -2.35 29.09 6.01
C TYR A 571 -1.65 27.75 6.32
N ALA A 572 -0.83 27.74 7.36
CA ALA A 572 -0.11 26.55 7.80
C ALA A 572 -0.98 25.57 8.60
N TYR A 573 -0.41 24.38 8.81
CA TYR A 573 -0.99 23.29 9.57
C TYR A 573 -0.17 22.95 10.82
N ALA A 574 -0.87 22.69 11.92
CA ALA A 574 -0.29 22.06 13.10
C ALA A 574 -1.07 20.78 13.45
N TYR A 575 -0.43 19.62 13.37
CA TYR A 575 -1.00 18.33 13.73
C TYR A 575 -0.31 17.76 14.96
N SER A 576 -1.12 17.24 15.89
CA SER A 576 -0.62 16.53 17.05
C SER A 576 -1.49 15.34 17.40
N SER A 577 -1.00 14.14 17.08
CA SER A 577 -1.78 12.91 17.20
C SER A 577 -1.08 11.88 18.08
N GLY A 578 -1.84 11.20 18.92
CA GLY A 578 -1.32 10.06 19.69
C GLY A 578 -0.87 8.96 18.74
N ILE A 579 -1.78 8.52 17.86
CA ILE A 579 -1.50 7.59 16.77
C ILE A 579 -2.07 8.17 15.47
N TYR A 580 -1.25 8.16 14.42
CA TYR A 580 -1.62 8.45 13.03
C TYR A 580 -1.46 7.16 12.20
N SER A 581 -2.50 6.72 11.48
CA SER A 581 -2.41 5.48 10.69
C SER A 581 -3.48 5.32 9.59
N ASP A 582 -3.25 4.45 8.61
CA ASP A 582 -4.29 4.04 7.65
C ASP A 582 -5.21 2.98 8.27
N GLY A 583 -4.73 2.19 9.24
CA GLY A 583 -5.54 1.15 9.88
C GLY A 583 -5.08 0.83 11.30
N ILE A 584 -6.03 0.56 12.21
CA ILE A 584 -5.68 0.08 13.54
C ILE A 584 -6.55 -1.08 14.02
N THR A 585 -5.88 -2.15 14.43
CA THR A 585 -6.50 -3.35 15.01
C THR A 585 -6.01 -3.57 16.44
N ILE A 586 -6.94 -3.51 17.39
CA ILE A 586 -6.67 -3.65 18.83
C ILE A 586 -7.37 -4.90 19.32
N THR A 587 -6.63 -5.99 19.48
CA THR A 587 -7.14 -7.33 19.84
C THR A 587 -6.84 -7.75 21.28
N GLY A 588 -6.08 -6.93 22.01
CA GLY A 588 -5.78 -7.10 23.42
C GLY A 588 -5.06 -5.90 24.02
N GLY A 589 -4.72 -5.99 25.31
CA GLY A 589 -3.96 -4.95 26.02
C GLY A 589 -4.75 -3.68 26.40
N THR A 590 -4.01 -2.65 26.76
CA THR A 590 -4.52 -1.31 27.09
C THR A 590 -3.84 -0.28 26.18
N LEU A 591 -4.62 0.59 25.55
CA LEU A 591 -4.17 1.72 24.76
C LEU A 591 -4.61 3.04 25.41
N ASN A 592 -3.67 3.96 25.61
CA ASN A 592 -3.90 5.33 26.02
C ASN A 592 -3.31 6.28 24.96
N ALA A 593 -4.15 6.73 24.02
CA ALA A 593 -3.75 7.58 22.91
C ALA A 593 -4.20 9.03 23.14
N ARG A 594 -3.27 9.98 23.09
CA ARG A 594 -3.53 11.38 23.40
C ARG A 594 -2.93 12.29 22.35
N GLY A 595 -3.73 13.16 21.76
CA GLY A 595 -3.21 14.29 21.00
C GLY A 595 -2.51 15.28 21.93
N GLY A 596 -1.59 16.07 21.39
CA GLY A 596 -0.94 17.16 22.09
C GLY A 596 -1.60 18.51 21.81
N VAL A 597 -0.98 19.58 22.31
CA VAL A 597 -1.46 20.95 22.04
C VAL A 597 -1.00 21.35 20.64
N ALA A 598 -1.96 21.65 19.75
CA ALA A 598 -1.69 22.24 18.45
C ALA A 598 -2.10 23.72 18.45
N ALA A 599 -1.20 24.61 18.04
CA ALA A 599 -1.36 26.06 18.13
C ALA A 599 -0.79 26.79 16.91
N ASP A 600 -1.30 27.99 16.67
CA ASP A 600 -0.74 28.95 15.72
C ASP A 600 -0.20 30.20 16.44
N THR A 601 0.64 30.98 15.76
CA THR A 601 1.24 32.21 16.30
C THR A 601 0.60 33.51 15.80
N GLY A 602 -0.54 33.46 15.09
CA GLY A 602 -1.35 34.63 14.73
C GLY A 602 -1.78 34.75 13.26
N GLY A 603 -2.01 33.65 12.54
CA GLY A 603 -2.50 33.59 11.15
C GLY A 603 -3.78 32.74 10.98
N ASP A 604 -4.35 32.71 9.77
CA ASP A 604 -5.50 31.84 9.40
C ASP A 604 -5.05 30.37 9.25
N ALA A 605 -4.51 29.76 10.31
CA ALA A 605 -3.94 28.41 10.31
C ALA A 605 -4.92 27.33 10.79
N TYR A 606 -4.65 26.08 10.42
CA TYR A 606 -5.46 24.92 10.78
C TYR A 606 -4.72 24.06 11.81
N THR A 607 -5.30 23.91 13.00
CA THR A 607 -4.67 23.15 14.09
C THR A 607 -5.55 21.97 14.49
N TYR A 608 -4.92 20.81 14.65
CA TYR A 608 -5.58 19.54 14.86
C TYR A 608 -4.95 18.77 16.02
N SER A 609 -5.79 18.16 16.85
CA SER A 609 -5.34 17.30 17.95
C SER A 609 -6.18 16.05 18.04
N PHE A 610 -5.55 14.89 17.86
CA PHE A 610 -6.25 13.60 17.79
C PHE A 610 -5.70 12.61 18.81
N GLY A 611 -6.57 11.90 19.53
CA GLY A 611 -6.13 10.68 20.23
C GLY A 611 -5.69 9.64 19.21
N LEU A 612 -6.63 9.23 18.36
CA LEU A 612 -6.42 8.39 17.19
C LEU A 612 -6.86 9.14 15.93
N GLU A 613 -5.98 9.24 14.94
CA GLU A 613 -6.23 9.78 13.61
C GLU A 613 -6.05 8.66 12.57
N ILE A 614 -7.16 8.08 12.12
CA ILE A 614 -7.15 6.85 11.34
C ILE A 614 -7.86 7.08 10.00
N TYR A 615 -7.17 6.86 8.88
CA TYR A 615 -7.70 7.04 7.51
C TYR A 615 -8.41 5.79 6.96
N GLY A 616 -8.43 4.72 7.75
CA GLY A 616 -9.19 3.51 7.44
C GLY A 616 -9.96 2.98 8.64
N ASP A 617 -9.89 1.67 8.86
CA ASP A 617 -10.75 0.99 9.82
C ASP A 617 -10.15 1.02 11.23
N VAL A 618 -11.01 1.23 12.23
CA VAL A 618 -10.70 1.09 13.65
C VAL A 618 -11.43 -0.13 14.19
N LEU A 619 -10.70 -1.18 14.55
CA LEU A 619 -11.25 -2.38 15.14
C LEU A 619 -10.81 -2.55 16.60
N VAL A 620 -11.78 -2.54 17.52
CA VAL A 620 -11.55 -2.85 18.93
C VAL A 620 -12.20 -4.19 19.31
N ASN A 621 -11.37 -5.12 19.78
CA ASN A 621 -11.78 -6.42 20.25
C ASN A 621 -10.98 -6.80 21.50
N SER A 622 -11.66 -7.05 22.63
CA SER A 622 -11.04 -7.54 23.87
C SER A 622 -9.94 -6.64 24.46
N ALA A 623 -10.00 -5.32 24.22
CA ALA A 623 -9.01 -4.35 24.69
C ALA A 623 -9.65 -3.17 25.47
N ASN A 624 -8.82 -2.44 26.22
CA ASN A 624 -9.20 -1.17 26.85
C ASN A 624 -8.54 0.00 26.11
N VAL A 625 -9.34 0.91 25.58
CA VAL A 625 -8.88 2.07 24.81
C VAL A 625 -9.34 3.34 25.49
N TYR A 626 -8.40 4.24 25.74
CA TYR A 626 -8.65 5.64 26.05
C TYR A 626 -8.04 6.49 24.94
N ALA A 627 -8.85 7.34 24.32
CA ALA A 627 -8.43 8.21 23.24
C ALA A 627 -8.90 9.65 23.53
N GLU A 628 -7.97 10.62 23.51
CA GLU A 628 -8.28 12.02 23.81
C GLU A 628 -7.58 12.95 22.83
N GLY A 629 -8.35 13.81 22.15
CA GLY A 629 -7.79 15.03 21.56
C GLY A 629 -7.53 16.04 22.68
N SER A 630 -6.42 16.79 22.65
CA SER A 630 -6.04 17.71 23.73
C SER A 630 -6.57 19.12 23.48
N GLN A 631 -5.83 19.99 22.80
CA GLN A 631 -6.26 21.36 22.51
C GLN A 631 -5.82 21.79 21.12
N ALA A 632 -6.79 22.20 20.29
CA ALA A 632 -6.58 22.66 18.91
C ALA A 632 -7.85 23.39 18.39
N ASN A 633 -7.84 23.86 17.14
CA ASN A 633 -9.05 24.35 16.46
C ASN A 633 -10.05 23.19 16.32
N VAL A 634 -9.58 22.04 15.84
CA VAL A 634 -10.34 20.80 15.72
C VAL A 634 -9.67 19.74 16.56
N THR A 635 -10.43 19.11 17.46
CA THR A 635 -9.89 18.11 18.38
C THR A 635 -10.85 16.92 18.48
N THR A 636 -10.32 15.71 18.38
CA THR A 636 -11.16 14.50 18.37
C THR A 636 -10.49 13.38 19.16
N GLY A 637 -11.27 12.63 19.93
CA GLY A 637 -10.77 11.44 20.61
C GLY A 637 -10.35 10.38 19.60
N ILE A 638 -11.30 9.93 18.77
CA ILE A 638 -11.08 8.96 17.70
C ILE A 638 -11.66 9.53 16.39
N TYR A 639 -10.79 9.74 15.41
CA TYR A 639 -11.16 10.00 14.03
C TYR A 639 -10.92 8.74 13.20
N ALA A 640 -11.94 8.27 12.49
CA ALA A 640 -11.88 7.15 11.56
C ALA A 640 -12.50 7.59 10.22
N GLU A 641 -11.74 7.61 9.12
CA GLU A 641 -12.32 7.95 7.82
C GLU A 641 -13.23 6.83 7.27
N ASN A 642 -13.06 5.58 7.72
CA ASN A 642 -13.93 4.45 7.36
C ASN A 642 -14.74 3.93 8.57
N ASP A 643 -14.69 2.61 8.84
CA ASP A 643 -15.52 1.97 9.86
C ASP A 643 -14.88 2.05 11.25
N PHE A 644 -15.59 2.63 12.21
CA PHE A 644 -15.28 2.49 13.63
C PHE A 644 -16.09 1.32 14.22
N ARG A 645 -15.42 0.23 14.57
CA ARG A 645 -16.05 -1.01 15.03
C ARG A 645 -15.57 -1.45 16.41
N ILE A 646 -16.54 -1.73 17.28
CA ILE A 646 -16.31 -2.40 18.57
C ILE A 646 -17.00 -3.76 18.56
N GLU A 647 -16.21 -4.81 18.68
CA GLU A 647 -16.69 -6.19 18.87
C GLU A 647 -16.79 -6.54 20.36
N SER A 648 -15.79 -6.16 21.15
CA SER A 648 -15.78 -6.31 22.60
C SER A 648 -14.68 -5.43 23.22
N GLY A 649 -14.68 -5.25 24.55
CA GLY A 649 -13.72 -4.39 25.26
C GLY A 649 -14.36 -3.09 25.75
N SER A 650 -13.54 -2.09 26.06
CA SER A 650 -13.96 -0.79 26.58
C SER A 650 -13.27 0.34 25.83
N VAL A 651 -14.03 1.32 25.33
CA VAL A 651 -13.52 2.50 24.64
C VAL A 651 -14.04 3.76 25.33
N LEU A 652 -13.12 4.63 25.72
CA LEU A 652 -13.37 6.00 26.14
C LEU A 652 -12.79 6.95 25.11
N ALA A 653 -13.62 7.85 24.58
CA ALA A 653 -13.20 8.79 23.55
C ALA A 653 -13.61 10.21 23.91
N PHE A 654 -12.63 11.08 24.17
CA PHE A 654 -12.87 12.47 24.55
C PHE A 654 -12.33 13.45 23.51
N GLY A 655 -13.18 14.36 23.05
CA GLY A 655 -12.80 15.33 22.03
C GLY A 655 -11.91 16.46 22.52
N GLY A 656 -11.63 16.60 23.81
CA GLY A 656 -10.74 17.67 24.28
C GLY A 656 -11.31 19.08 24.19
N ARG A 657 -10.40 20.05 24.23
CA ARG A 657 -10.70 21.48 24.27
C ARG A 657 -10.48 22.14 22.91
N ALA A 658 -11.57 22.37 22.17
CA ALA A 658 -11.52 23.13 20.93
C ALA A 658 -11.38 24.65 21.19
N VAL A 659 -10.43 25.30 20.53
CA VAL A 659 -10.16 26.74 20.65
C VAL A 659 -9.73 27.30 19.30
N ASN A 660 -10.61 28.05 18.65
CA ASN A 660 -10.24 28.87 17.49
C ASN A 660 -10.43 30.36 17.85
N GLN A 661 -9.34 31.14 17.82
CA GLN A 661 -9.37 32.56 18.19
C GLN A 661 -9.84 33.47 17.05
N ALA A 662 -9.57 33.07 15.79
CA ALA A 662 -9.89 33.85 14.60
C ALA A 662 -11.36 33.72 14.23
N ASP A 663 -11.88 32.49 14.23
CA ASP A 663 -13.29 32.16 14.00
C ASP A 663 -13.78 31.10 15.00
N PRO A 664 -14.42 31.52 16.11
CA PRO A 664 -14.95 30.60 17.10
C PRO A 664 -15.98 29.59 16.56
N ASP A 665 -16.60 29.86 15.40
CA ASP A 665 -17.57 28.95 14.79
C ASP A 665 -16.88 27.72 14.14
N TRP A 666 -15.55 27.76 13.96
CA TRP A 666 -14.74 26.67 13.39
C TRP A 666 -14.10 25.78 14.47
N ALA A 667 -14.37 26.05 15.75
CA ALA A 667 -13.87 25.21 16.83
C ALA A 667 -14.73 23.94 16.98
N ALA A 668 -14.13 22.76 16.78
CA ALA A 668 -14.83 21.47 16.84
C ALA A 668 -14.18 20.51 17.84
N SER A 669 -15.00 19.85 18.67
CA SER A 669 -14.58 18.87 19.67
C SER A 669 -15.52 17.68 19.66
N ALA A 670 -15.03 16.56 19.14
CA ALA A 670 -15.81 15.34 18.97
C ALA A 670 -15.22 14.17 19.76
N GLY A 671 -16.07 13.39 20.45
CA GLY A 671 -15.59 12.14 21.06
C GLY A 671 -15.11 11.17 19.99
N VAL A 672 -16.00 10.81 19.07
CA VAL A 672 -15.72 9.96 17.90
C VAL A 672 -16.27 10.60 16.63
N VAL A 673 -15.49 10.54 15.56
CA VAL A 673 -15.87 10.87 14.17
C VAL A 673 -15.61 9.63 13.32
N ALA A 674 -16.61 9.15 12.59
CA ALA A 674 -16.48 7.95 11.75
C ALA A 674 -17.31 8.04 10.46
N TYR A 675 -17.01 7.26 9.41
CA TYR A 675 -17.95 7.11 8.29
C TYR A 675 -19.14 6.23 8.69
N ASN A 676 -18.84 5.08 9.28
CA ASN A 676 -19.80 4.22 9.99
C ASN A 676 -19.35 3.98 11.43
N ALA A 677 -20.32 3.92 12.35
CA ALA A 677 -20.08 3.44 13.71
C ALA A 677 -20.81 2.12 13.96
N ILE A 678 -20.08 1.04 14.21
CA ILE A 678 -20.60 -0.32 14.33
C ILE A 678 -20.33 -0.87 15.73
N LEU A 679 -21.39 -1.04 16.52
CA LEU A 679 -21.30 -1.50 17.91
C LEU A 679 -21.91 -2.88 18.05
N SER A 680 -21.07 -3.89 18.26
CA SER A 680 -21.48 -5.30 18.30
C SER A 680 -21.45 -5.92 19.70
N GLY A 681 -20.66 -5.34 20.60
CA GLY A 681 -20.52 -5.71 22.02
C GLY A 681 -19.58 -4.74 22.75
N GLY A 682 -19.27 -5.02 24.01
CA GLY A 682 -18.39 -4.18 24.83
C GLY A 682 -19.02 -2.85 25.26
N THR A 683 -18.18 -1.89 25.63
CA THR A 683 -18.56 -0.57 26.12
C THR A 683 -17.91 0.55 25.31
N LEU A 684 -18.69 1.54 24.89
CA LEU A 684 -18.27 2.83 24.37
C LEU A 684 -18.82 3.93 25.27
N ALA A 685 -17.97 4.89 25.63
CA ALA A 685 -18.41 6.20 26.06
C ALA A 685 -17.63 7.28 25.31
N ALA A 686 -18.36 8.19 24.68
CA ALA A 686 -17.81 9.25 23.86
C ALA A 686 -18.37 10.61 24.29
N ALA A 687 -17.51 11.62 24.38
CA ALA A 687 -17.88 12.97 24.79
C ALA A 687 -17.07 14.02 24.02
N GLY A 688 -17.72 15.13 23.67
CA GLY A 688 -17.09 16.26 22.99
C GLY A 688 -17.95 17.52 23.17
N SER A 689 -17.36 18.70 23.01
CA SER A 689 -18.11 19.95 23.20
C SER A 689 -18.98 20.34 22.01
N THR A 690 -18.76 19.75 20.82
CA THR A 690 -19.65 19.89 19.66
C THR A 690 -20.47 18.63 19.44
N ASP A 691 -19.83 17.47 19.47
CA ASP A 691 -20.47 16.18 19.24
C ASP A 691 -19.88 15.09 20.14
N SER A 692 -20.71 14.17 20.61
CA SER A 692 -20.20 12.95 21.26
C SER A 692 -19.78 11.91 20.25
N LEU A 693 -20.64 11.66 19.26
CA LEU A 693 -20.45 10.70 18.18
C LEU A 693 -21.03 11.30 16.90
N TYR A 694 -20.15 11.63 15.96
CA TYR A 694 -20.49 12.07 14.61
C TYR A 694 -20.24 10.92 13.62
N TYR A 695 -21.19 10.69 12.72
CA TYR A 695 -21.03 9.72 11.64
C TYR A 695 -21.70 10.18 10.36
N GLU A 696 -21.06 9.91 9.22
CA GLU A 696 -21.54 10.40 7.92
C GLU A 696 -22.76 9.63 7.41
N THR A 697 -22.77 8.31 7.57
CA THR A 697 -23.80 7.45 6.97
C THR A 697 -24.69 6.79 8.03
N GLU A 698 -24.17 5.78 8.73
CA GLU A 698 -24.97 4.93 9.62
C GLU A 698 -24.31 4.69 10.98
N LEU A 699 -25.13 4.74 12.03
CA LEU A 699 -24.82 4.11 13.31
C LEU A 699 -25.54 2.76 13.36
N ILE A 700 -24.78 1.68 13.46
CA ILE A 700 -25.26 0.31 13.44
C ILE A 700 -25.05 -0.30 14.83
N ILE A 701 -26.15 -0.53 15.54
CA ILE A 701 -26.13 -1.33 16.76
C ILE A 701 -26.44 -2.77 16.36
N ARG A 702 -25.45 -3.68 16.43
CA ARG A 702 -25.56 -5.09 16.03
C ARG A 702 -25.23 -6.02 17.20
N PRO A 703 -26.12 -6.18 18.18
CA PRO A 703 -25.85 -7.02 19.34
C PRO A 703 -25.56 -8.48 18.94
N GLU A 704 -24.36 -8.99 19.24
CA GLU A 704 -23.99 -10.38 18.92
C GLU A 704 -24.28 -11.37 20.06
N ASN A 705 -24.05 -10.96 21.31
CA ASN A 705 -24.15 -11.85 22.48
C ASN A 705 -25.20 -11.37 23.50
N GLU A 706 -25.11 -10.10 23.92
CA GLU A 706 -25.95 -9.49 24.96
C GLU A 706 -26.63 -8.23 24.41
N ALA A 707 -27.71 -7.79 25.06
CA ALA A 707 -28.45 -6.62 24.61
C ALA A 707 -27.64 -5.33 24.85
N ILE A 708 -27.52 -4.47 23.83
CA ILE A 708 -26.76 -3.22 23.93
C ILE A 708 -27.67 -2.09 24.43
N THR A 709 -27.31 -1.50 25.56
CA THR A 709 -27.96 -0.32 26.13
C THR A 709 -27.27 0.94 25.62
N VAL A 710 -28.00 1.77 24.88
CA VAL A 710 -27.52 3.08 24.42
C VAL A 710 -28.12 4.21 25.27
N ARG A 711 -27.29 5.18 25.67
CA ARG A 711 -27.69 6.38 26.40
C ARG A 711 -27.08 7.63 25.77
N VAL A 712 -27.79 8.75 25.90
CA VAL A 712 -27.37 10.06 25.38
C VAL A 712 -27.63 11.17 26.40
N LEU A 713 -26.81 12.22 26.35
CA LEU A 713 -27.01 13.45 27.12
C LEU A 713 -26.54 14.65 26.30
N ASP A 714 -27.24 15.78 26.44
CA ASP A 714 -26.96 17.05 25.73
C ASP A 714 -25.84 17.87 26.39
N HIS A 715 -25.20 17.31 27.42
CA HIS A 715 -24.04 17.84 28.13
C HIS A 715 -23.25 16.67 28.73
N TRP A 716 -22.04 16.91 29.19
CA TRP A 716 -21.30 16.01 30.08
C TRP A 716 -21.07 16.66 31.45
N ILE A 717 -20.85 15.86 32.48
CA ILE A 717 -20.56 16.32 33.84
C ILE A 717 -19.05 16.29 34.02
N ALA A 718 -18.45 17.44 34.33
CA ALA A 718 -17.02 17.54 34.58
C ALA A 718 -16.62 16.97 35.94
N GLU A 719 -15.41 16.41 36.04
CA GLU A 719 -14.82 16.14 37.34
C GLU A 719 -14.56 17.44 38.11
N GLU A 720 -14.54 17.34 39.46
CA GLU A 720 -14.32 18.50 40.32
C GLU A 720 -12.91 19.08 40.08
N ASN A 721 -12.84 20.21 39.36
CA ASN A 721 -11.61 20.92 38.94
C ASN A 721 -10.90 20.38 37.67
N ALA A 722 -11.52 19.51 36.88
CA ALA A 722 -10.97 19.06 35.59
C ALA A 722 -11.76 19.62 34.38
N GLN A 723 -11.13 19.59 33.20
CA GLN A 723 -11.78 19.86 31.90
C GLN A 723 -12.24 18.54 31.21
N THR A 724 -12.14 17.40 31.88
CA THR A 724 -12.48 16.07 31.38
C THR A 724 -13.83 15.56 31.94
N PRO A 725 -14.51 14.63 31.26
CA PRO A 725 -15.77 14.06 31.73
C PRO A 725 -15.59 13.15 32.95
N ASP A 726 -16.42 13.35 33.99
CA ASP A 726 -16.73 12.29 34.95
C ASP A 726 -17.65 11.29 34.24
N TRP A 727 -17.06 10.28 33.61
CA TRP A 727 -17.77 9.29 32.80
C TRP A 727 -18.89 8.59 33.56
N ASN A 728 -18.67 8.26 34.84
CA ASN A 728 -19.65 7.54 35.65
C ASN A 728 -20.82 8.44 36.04
N SER A 729 -20.55 9.66 36.50
CA SER A 729 -21.61 10.62 36.83
C SER A 729 -22.39 11.04 35.59
N THR A 730 -21.71 11.24 34.47
CA THR A 730 -22.33 11.59 33.18
C THR A 730 -23.25 10.47 32.70
N ASN A 731 -22.78 9.22 32.69
CA ASN A 731 -23.61 8.07 32.30
C ASN A 731 -24.82 7.86 33.22
N ALA A 732 -24.65 8.10 34.52
CA ALA A 732 -25.73 8.02 35.49
C ALA A 732 -26.81 9.07 35.23
N ALA A 733 -26.44 10.24 34.69
CA ALA A 733 -27.36 11.31 34.30
C ALA A 733 -27.95 11.13 32.89
N ALA A 734 -27.29 10.37 32.02
CA ALA A 734 -27.72 10.14 30.64
C ALA A 734 -29.03 9.35 30.55
N SER A 735 -29.85 9.70 29.55
CA SER A 735 -31.14 9.05 29.29
C SER A 735 -30.98 7.97 28.23
N GLU A 736 -31.71 6.86 28.38
CA GLU A 736 -31.72 5.80 27.39
C GLU A 736 -32.32 6.28 26.06
N LEU A 737 -31.65 5.93 24.96
CA LEU A 737 -32.14 6.22 23.62
C LEU A 737 -33.44 5.43 23.34
N ASN A 738 -34.35 5.99 22.56
CA ASN A 738 -35.61 5.31 22.25
C ASN A 738 -35.36 3.95 21.55
N GLY A 739 -35.92 2.88 22.13
CA GLY A 739 -35.72 1.50 21.64
C GLY A 739 -34.60 0.73 22.37
N SER A 740 -33.79 1.41 23.18
CA SER A 740 -32.80 0.79 24.07
C SER A 740 -33.49 0.00 25.20
N PRO A 741 -32.95 -1.16 25.62
CA PRO A 741 -31.79 -1.85 25.05
C PRO A 741 -32.14 -2.58 23.74
N PHE A 742 -31.20 -2.60 22.80
CA PHE A 742 -31.34 -3.26 21.50
C PHE A 742 -30.97 -4.73 21.59
N THR A 743 -31.80 -5.60 21.00
CA THR A 743 -31.62 -7.07 20.99
C THR A 743 -31.48 -7.64 19.59
N ALA A 744 -31.48 -6.78 18.57
CA ALA A 744 -31.33 -7.12 17.16
C ALA A 744 -30.68 -5.93 16.44
N GLU A 745 -30.13 -6.18 15.25
CA GLU A 745 -29.53 -5.13 14.43
C GLU A 745 -30.51 -3.97 14.23
N THR A 746 -30.05 -2.77 14.58
CA THR A 746 -30.79 -1.52 14.45
C THR A 746 -29.88 -0.47 13.84
N VAL A 747 -30.35 0.14 12.75
CA VAL A 747 -29.62 1.17 11.99
C VAL A 747 -30.25 2.52 12.27
N PHE A 748 -29.40 3.48 12.63
CA PHE A 748 -29.78 4.87 12.88
C PHE A 748 -29.23 5.78 11.77
N PRO A 749 -30.04 6.72 11.24
CA PRO A 749 -29.55 7.72 10.31
C PRO A 749 -28.69 8.77 11.05
N GLY A 750 -27.80 9.46 10.32
CA GLY A 750 -26.85 10.50 10.78
C GLY A 750 -27.35 11.64 11.69
N THR A 751 -28.64 11.67 12.05
CA THR A 751 -29.23 12.68 12.94
C THR A 751 -29.58 12.14 14.33
N ALA A 752 -29.40 10.84 14.60
CA ALA A 752 -29.88 10.23 15.85
C ALA A 752 -29.11 10.69 17.11
N THR A 753 -27.85 11.13 16.94
CA THR A 753 -26.99 11.66 18.01
C THR A 753 -26.77 13.17 17.90
N ALA A 754 -27.43 13.84 16.94
CA ALA A 754 -27.22 15.26 16.67
C ALA A 754 -27.56 16.12 17.91
N GLY A 755 -26.61 16.98 18.30
CA GLY A 755 -26.74 17.85 19.47
C GLY A 755 -26.55 17.14 20.82
N MET A 756 -26.12 15.88 20.83
CA MET A 756 -25.74 15.16 22.05
C MET A 756 -24.24 15.30 22.27
N LEU A 757 -23.86 15.72 23.48
CA LEU A 757 -22.46 15.93 23.89
C LEU A 757 -21.90 14.75 24.70
N TYR A 758 -22.75 13.76 24.98
CA TYR A 758 -22.37 12.48 25.53
C TYR A 758 -23.16 11.35 24.86
N PHE A 759 -22.46 10.29 24.48
CA PHE A 759 -23.00 9.04 23.96
C PHE A 759 -22.39 7.89 24.73
N SER A 760 -23.20 6.91 25.11
CA SER A 760 -22.69 5.63 25.57
C SER A 760 -23.47 4.46 25.00
N ALA A 761 -22.78 3.35 24.79
CA ALA A 761 -23.34 2.07 24.41
C ALA A 761 -22.63 0.99 25.21
N THR A 762 -23.36 0.07 25.83
CA THR A 762 -22.76 -1.02 26.60
C THR A 762 -23.64 -2.26 26.61
N ASP A 763 -23.02 -3.43 26.54
CA ASP A 763 -23.68 -4.72 26.77
C ASP A 763 -23.74 -5.12 28.26
N ASP A 764 -23.08 -4.36 29.15
CA ASP A 764 -23.19 -4.44 30.61
C ASP A 764 -23.44 -3.06 31.25
N PRO A 765 -24.71 -2.60 31.38
CA PRO A 765 -25.04 -1.30 31.97
C PRO A 765 -24.74 -1.20 33.47
N SER A 766 -24.29 -2.29 34.12
CA SER A 766 -23.90 -2.30 35.52
C SER A 766 -22.40 -2.19 35.74
N ALA A 767 -21.60 -2.34 34.68
CA ALA A 767 -20.16 -2.15 34.73
C ALA A 767 -19.79 -0.66 34.88
N PRO A 768 -18.74 -0.34 35.66
CA PRO A 768 -18.16 1.01 35.62
C PRO A 768 -17.62 1.27 34.21
N ILE A 769 -17.83 2.49 33.72
CA ILE A 769 -17.40 2.88 32.36
C ILE A 769 -15.91 3.24 32.32
N VAL A 770 -15.33 3.60 33.46
CA VAL A 770 -13.95 4.05 33.58
C VAL A 770 -13.01 2.84 33.74
N PRO A 771 -12.07 2.61 32.81
CA PRO A 771 -10.89 1.77 33.05
C PRO A 771 -10.04 2.40 34.16
N THR A 772 -9.29 1.60 34.91
CA THR A 772 -8.31 2.16 35.86
C THR A 772 -7.21 2.90 35.10
N ASP A 773 -7.06 4.20 35.37
CA ASP A 773 -6.04 5.07 34.76
C ASP A 773 -4.63 4.47 34.98
N PRO A 774 -3.83 4.22 33.92
CA PRO A 774 -2.40 3.99 34.09
C PRO A 774 -1.78 5.23 34.75
N SER A 775 -0.76 5.05 35.58
CA SER A 775 -0.10 6.20 36.20
C SER A 775 0.50 7.11 35.13
N ASP A 776 0.19 8.41 35.19
CA ASP A 776 0.81 9.45 34.38
C ASP A 776 2.34 9.21 34.30
N PRO A 777 2.92 9.12 33.08
CA PRO A 777 4.37 9.08 32.97
C PRO A 777 4.93 10.33 33.66
N THR A 778 5.97 10.15 34.46
CA THR A 778 6.65 11.30 35.07
C THR A 778 7.27 12.13 33.95
N ASP A 779 6.80 13.38 33.81
CA ASP A 779 7.42 14.40 32.97
C ASP A 779 8.95 14.33 33.12
N PRO A 780 9.73 14.12 32.05
CA PRO A 780 11.17 14.13 32.15
C PRO A 780 11.60 15.42 32.83
N SER A 781 12.44 15.31 33.86
CA SER A 781 12.91 16.50 34.56
C SER A 781 13.63 17.40 33.57
N ASP A 782 13.14 18.64 33.44
CA ASP A 782 13.77 19.73 32.67
C ASP A 782 15.30 19.66 32.88
N PRO A 783 16.10 19.47 31.80
CA PRO A 783 17.53 19.28 31.94
C PRO A 783 18.10 20.45 32.74
N THR A 784 18.78 20.14 33.84
CA THR A 784 19.44 21.19 34.62
C THR A 784 20.44 21.90 33.74
N ASP A 785 20.27 23.22 33.57
CA ASP A 785 21.18 24.11 32.86
C ASP A 785 22.63 23.73 33.22
N PRO A 786 23.47 23.34 32.24
CA PRO A 786 24.80 22.82 32.53
C PRO A 786 25.57 23.84 33.38
N THR A 787 26.07 23.41 34.53
CA THR A 787 26.96 24.26 35.32
C THR A 787 28.17 24.64 34.48
N ASP A 788 28.40 25.95 34.31
CA ASP A 788 29.53 26.52 33.59
C ASP A 788 30.82 25.74 33.94
N PRO A 789 31.48 25.09 32.95
CA PRO A 789 32.63 24.26 33.24
C PRO A 789 33.69 25.08 33.98
N SER A 790 34.17 24.55 35.11
CA SER A 790 35.28 25.17 35.81
C SER A 790 36.49 25.25 34.89
N ASP A 791 37.04 26.46 34.75
CA ASP A 791 38.20 26.80 33.93
C ASP A 791 39.28 25.71 34.06
N PRO A 792 39.72 25.07 32.96
CA PRO A 792 40.63 23.94 33.02
C PRO A 792 41.95 24.35 33.68
N THR A 793 42.38 23.60 34.70
CA THR A 793 43.72 23.79 35.26
C THR A 793 44.78 23.41 34.23
N ASP A 794 45.72 24.33 34.00
CA ASP A 794 46.86 24.23 33.08
C ASP A 794 47.56 22.85 33.23
N PRO A 795 47.72 22.06 32.15
CA PRO A 795 48.29 20.72 32.24
C PRO A 795 49.71 20.77 32.81
N THR A 796 49.97 19.88 33.76
CA THR A 796 51.34 19.68 34.24
C THR A 796 52.17 18.97 33.17
N ASN A 797 53.36 19.50 32.92
CA ASN A 797 54.29 19.03 31.89
C ASN A 797 54.59 17.52 32.09
N PRO A 798 54.53 16.68 31.04
CA PRO A 798 54.77 15.24 31.17
C PRO A 798 56.20 14.97 31.66
N THR A 799 56.33 13.96 32.52
CA THR A 799 57.64 13.49 33.00
C THR A 799 58.26 12.58 31.93
N ASP A 800 59.56 12.74 31.67
CA ASP A 800 60.32 11.98 30.67
C ASP A 800 60.17 10.46 30.87
N PRO A 801 59.97 9.66 29.80
CA PRO A 801 59.84 8.22 29.92
C PRO A 801 61.16 7.58 30.37
N THR A 802 61.06 6.52 31.18
CA THR A 802 62.22 5.73 31.59
C THR A 802 62.58 4.70 30.51
N ASP A 803 63.88 4.57 30.25
CA ASP A 803 64.48 3.72 29.22
C ASP A 803 64.13 2.23 29.43
N PRO A 804 63.78 1.46 28.38
CA PRO A 804 63.40 0.06 28.52
C PRO A 804 64.60 -0.81 28.89
N THR A 805 64.35 -1.85 29.68
CA THR A 805 65.37 -2.84 30.07
C THR A 805 65.55 -3.91 28.99
N ASP A 806 66.82 -4.28 28.76
CA ASP A 806 67.31 -5.18 27.71
C ASP A 806 66.80 -6.64 27.90
N PRO A 807 66.40 -7.37 26.84
CA PRO A 807 65.88 -8.73 26.99
C PRO A 807 66.99 -9.75 27.30
N THR A 808 66.67 -10.71 28.15
CA THR A 808 67.58 -11.82 28.47
C THR A 808 67.49 -12.95 27.44
N ASN A 809 68.66 -13.48 27.07
CA ASN A 809 68.89 -14.50 26.03
C ASN A 809 68.54 -15.92 26.53
N PRO A 810 67.90 -16.81 25.76
CA PRO A 810 67.65 -18.19 26.19
C PRO A 810 68.91 -19.06 26.04
N SER A 811 69.20 -19.85 27.07
CA SER A 811 70.32 -20.79 27.11
C SER A 811 69.88 -22.20 26.68
N ASP A 812 70.81 -22.89 26.03
CA ASP A 812 70.72 -24.16 25.32
C ASP A 812 70.49 -25.42 26.18
N SER A 813 69.71 -26.36 25.61
CA SER A 813 69.86 -27.83 25.53
C SER A 813 70.34 -28.70 26.73
N ALA A 814 69.53 -29.70 27.11
CA ALA A 814 69.99 -31.08 27.40
C ALA A 814 68.82 -32.11 27.42
N ALA A 815 68.99 -33.20 26.67
CA ALA A 815 68.16 -34.42 26.64
C ALA A 815 68.80 -35.55 27.53
N PRO A 816 68.44 -36.85 27.39
CA PRO A 816 67.26 -37.56 27.90
C PRO A 816 67.62 -38.82 28.74
N THR A 817 66.69 -39.37 29.54
CA THR A 817 66.61 -40.81 29.96
C THR A 817 65.18 -41.05 30.46
N GLY A 818 64.44 -42.15 30.24
CA GLY A 818 64.67 -43.43 29.59
C GLY A 818 63.86 -44.53 30.31
N SER A 819 62.78 -45.03 29.67
CA SER A 819 62.17 -46.39 29.78
C SER A 819 61.52 -46.83 31.13
N ALA A 820 60.49 -47.70 31.23
CA ALA A 820 59.79 -48.57 30.28
C ALA A 820 58.50 -49.15 30.93
N GLY A 821 57.54 -49.56 30.08
CA GLY A 821 56.59 -50.66 30.31
C GLY A 821 55.14 -50.23 30.62
N GLN A 822 54.10 -50.67 29.90
CA GLN A 822 53.99 -51.78 28.95
C GLN A 822 52.63 -51.74 28.22
N SER A 823 52.63 -52.13 26.93
CA SER A 823 51.57 -52.87 26.17
C SER A 823 50.16 -52.27 26.01
N THR A 824 49.46 -52.32 24.86
CA THR A 824 49.58 -53.03 23.57
C THR A 824 48.76 -52.31 22.48
N ASN A 825 49.20 -52.44 21.23
CA ASN A 825 48.65 -51.88 19.99
C ASN A 825 47.30 -52.47 19.51
N THR A 826 46.59 -51.66 18.71
CA THR A 826 46.16 -51.94 17.30
C THR A 826 44.67 -51.71 16.98
N ALA A 827 44.43 -50.57 16.34
CA ALA A 827 43.72 -50.29 15.08
C ALA A 827 42.21 -50.55 14.83
N LYS A 828 41.67 -49.52 14.14
CA LYS A 828 40.78 -49.52 12.96
C LYS A 828 39.26 -49.40 13.21
N GLY A 829 38.65 -48.46 12.46
CA GLY A 829 37.29 -47.98 12.66
C GLY A 829 36.17 -48.79 12.02
N GLY A 830 34.97 -48.19 11.99
CA GLY A 830 33.80 -48.70 11.27
C GLY A 830 32.48 -48.52 12.02
N GLN A 831 31.63 -47.65 11.46
CA GLN A 831 30.17 -47.68 11.36
C GLN A 831 29.24 -47.58 12.62
N SER A 832 28.11 -46.95 12.31
CA SER A 832 26.93 -46.52 13.10
C SER A 832 26.24 -47.58 13.98
N PRO A 833 25.22 -47.14 14.73
CA PRO A 833 23.93 -47.82 14.70
C PRO A 833 22.76 -46.90 14.31
N LYS A 834 21.87 -47.47 13.48
CA LYS A 834 20.48 -47.03 13.24
C LYS A 834 19.54 -47.72 14.24
N THR A 835 18.47 -47.02 14.62
CA THR A 835 17.04 -47.43 14.74
C THR A 835 16.26 -46.11 14.89
N GLY A 836 15.32 -45.65 14.03
CA GLY A 836 14.10 -46.29 13.49
C GLY A 836 13.12 -46.59 14.63
N GLU A 837 11.86 -46.16 14.72
CA GLU A 837 10.88 -45.50 13.83
C GLU A 837 9.61 -45.14 14.67
N SER A 838 8.63 -44.48 14.03
CA SER A 838 7.22 -44.19 14.41
C SER A 838 6.98 -42.83 15.11
N GLY A 839 6.30 -41.83 14.55
CA GLY A 839 5.35 -41.80 13.43
C GLY A 839 3.94 -41.53 13.96
N ASN A 840 3.61 -40.26 14.22
CA ASN A 840 2.24 -39.84 14.50
C ASN A 840 1.71 -38.95 13.36
N THR A 841 1.57 -39.56 12.18
CA THR A 841 0.96 -38.95 10.99
C THR A 841 -0.56 -38.76 11.13
N ALA A 842 -1.17 -39.11 12.28
CA ALA A 842 -2.59 -38.90 12.54
C ALA A 842 -2.90 -37.50 13.09
N LEU A 843 -1.92 -36.81 13.68
CA LEU A 843 -2.11 -35.46 14.22
C LEU A 843 -2.20 -34.40 13.10
N TRP A 844 -1.45 -34.61 12.01
CA TRP A 844 -1.41 -33.70 10.86
C TRP A 844 -2.64 -33.79 9.95
N PHE A 845 -3.38 -34.92 9.93
CA PHE A 845 -4.63 -35.03 9.18
C PHE A 845 -5.87 -34.54 9.95
N LEU A 846 -5.75 -34.27 11.26
CA LEU A 846 -6.83 -33.67 12.07
C LEU A 846 -6.75 -32.14 12.12
N LEU A 847 -5.57 -31.55 11.98
CA LEU A 847 -5.37 -30.10 11.87
C LEU A 847 -5.77 -29.54 10.49
N LEU A 848 -5.60 -30.31 9.42
CA LEU A 848 -6.01 -29.94 8.05
C LEU A 848 -7.53 -30.05 7.79
N ALA A 849 -8.31 -30.53 8.77
CA ALA A 849 -9.77 -30.62 8.66
C ALA A 849 -10.51 -29.46 9.36
N ALA A 850 -9.80 -28.58 10.07
CA ALA A 850 -10.39 -27.43 10.77
C ALA A 850 -10.29 -26.10 9.98
N SER A 851 -9.41 -26.01 8.97
CA SER A 851 -9.26 -24.82 8.11
C SER A 851 -10.18 -24.82 6.87
N GLY A 852 -11.06 -25.82 6.72
CA GLY A 852 -11.92 -26.00 5.56
C GLY A 852 -13.38 -25.53 5.71
N LEU A 853 -13.74 -24.80 6.77
CA LEU A 853 -15.13 -24.37 7.02
C LEU A 853 -15.37 -22.85 7.12
N SER A 854 -14.33 -22.02 7.04
CA SER A 854 -14.47 -20.55 7.09
C SER A 854 -14.59 -19.88 5.72
N VAL A 855 -14.17 -20.52 4.62
CA VAL A 855 -14.23 -19.92 3.26
C VAL A 855 -15.59 -20.15 2.55
N ALA A 856 -16.43 -21.06 3.04
CA ALA A 856 -17.76 -21.30 2.47
C ALA A 856 -18.87 -20.41 3.05
N GLY A 857 -18.62 -19.69 4.15
CA GLY A 857 -19.59 -18.79 4.79
C GLY A 857 -19.67 -17.41 4.12
N ILE A 858 -18.56 -16.92 3.57
CA ILE A 858 -18.43 -15.56 3.03
C ILE A 858 -18.99 -15.45 1.59
N LEU A 859 -19.00 -16.55 0.81
CA LEU A 859 -19.56 -16.57 -0.55
C LEU A 859 -21.10 -16.66 -0.61
N VAL A 860 -21.81 -16.79 0.52
CA VAL A 860 -23.28 -16.85 0.57
C VAL A 860 -23.93 -15.58 1.14
N SER A 861 -23.19 -14.70 1.80
CA SER A 861 -23.71 -13.40 2.28
C SER A 861 -23.65 -12.29 1.22
N GLY A 862 -22.68 -12.34 0.28
CA GLY A 862 -22.59 -11.38 -0.83
C GLY A 862 -23.71 -11.50 -1.89
N ARG A 863 -24.47 -12.61 -1.88
CA ARG A 863 -25.57 -12.85 -2.85
C ARG A 863 -26.97 -12.45 -2.35
N ARG A 864 -27.11 -11.92 -1.14
CA ARG A 864 -28.42 -11.45 -0.61
C ARG A 864 -28.60 -9.93 -0.54
N LYS A 865 -27.58 -9.13 -0.88
CA LYS A 865 -27.72 -7.67 -0.97
C LYS A 865 -28.01 -7.12 -2.38
N ARG A 866 -28.29 -7.98 -3.37
CA ARG A 866 -28.77 -7.55 -4.72
C ARG A 866 -30.26 -7.84 -4.99
N GLU A 867 -31.03 -8.23 -3.99
CA GLU A 867 -32.51 -8.22 -4.06
C GLU A 867 -33.10 -7.74 -2.73
N ALA A 868 -33.10 -6.43 -2.52
CA ALA A 868 -34.07 -5.68 -1.70
C ALA A 868 -34.12 -4.23 -2.16
#